data_AF-A0A1B6JIW0-F1
#
_entry.id   AF-A0A1B6JIW0-F1
#
_cell.length_a   1.000
_cell.length_b   1.000
_cell.length_c   1.000
_cell.angle_alpha   90.00
_cell.angle_beta   90.00
_cell.angle_gamma   90.00
#
_symmetry.space_group_name_H-M   'P 1'
#
loop_
_entity.id
_entity.type
_entity.pdbx_description
1 polymer ?
#
loop_
_entity_poly.entity_id
_entity_poly.type
_entity_poly.pdbx_seq_one_letter_code
_entity_poly.pdbx_strand_id
1 'polypeptide(L)'
;WAAASSVTAAVVMAAVVMAVAAVNPEQDQDGEVEARNFVEYLNRETARRASIVSNAEWDYESNLNKDTLQKKLDVAAEFAAWEKEQWREVVKYPWKTFQDPSLRRQFKKFSILGTAALPEDKRARLDKVIAEMQQIYSTTKLRPWYPQQRGEGDGASDCNSREETIQLEPDLVQIFSSGTNDTCRLKYYWHGWHGAVGRTVKPLFEEYVELSNEAARLNNFSDTAAMWNDDFEMNDFEEQIYKLYQQILLLYKQLHAYVRHKLSLNYNTNDKEVIEKSGPLPAHLLGNMWAQEWASVYNMTVPYPGKVSLDVTPALIAQNYTPMKMFKLSEEFYTSLNLSAMTDIFWEKSIIEKPKDRDIVCHASAWDFYSDDDFRIKMCTRISLEDLKTVHHEMGHIQYFQQYKNQPYVFRNGANSGFHEAVGDTLALSVSTAEHLMKIGLVDPEAYVEDRQTDINSLYLMALEKVSFLPFAYVLDLWRWEIFRGNVTPSDYNCRYWKLRQDLQGIAPPVDRVEKDFDAGAKYHVIADVPYIRYFVSFIIQFQFHKAMCIKAGQYDPENPGAKPLHHCDVYQSTEAGNVMGEMLRMGSSKQWQDTIEVMTGQREMDARPLLEYFQPLYDWLVEENKRTGADIGWSNTHTINSCHNALQPEPTVEVKPTDDDCHYHFKEEIKVTVMKKEEEEEKEEVERTM
;
A
#
# COMPACT_ATOMS: atom_id res chain seq x y z
N TRP A 1 59.40 64.22 48.62
CA TRP A 1 60.76 63.83 49.03
C TRP A 1 60.84 62.31 48.89
N ALA A 2 61.74 61.84 48.01
CA ALA A 2 62.41 60.53 47.89
C ALA A 2 61.67 59.23 48.33
N ALA A 3 61.81 58.06 47.71
CA ALA A 3 62.44 57.57 46.48
C ALA A 3 62.00 56.09 46.29
N ALA A 4 62.16 55.61 45.05
CA ALA A 4 62.09 54.26 44.48
C ALA A 4 62.07 52.99 45.35
N SER A 5 61.31 51.97 44.87
CA SER A 5 61.67 50.52 44.71
C SER A 5 60.41 49.77 44.19
N SER A 6 60.22 49.52 42.89
CA SER A 6 60.65 48.36 42.07
C SER A 6 59.88 47.02 42.28
N VAL A 7 59.27 46.55 41.17
CA VAL A 7 59.07 45.15 40.68
C VAL A 7 57.66 44.49 40.74
N THR A 8 57.09 44.27 39.53
CA THR A 8 56.10 43.28 39.01
C THR A 8 54.69 43.18 39.63
N ALA A 9 53.59 43.50 38.93
CA ALA A 9 52.95 42.91 37.73
C ALA A 9 51.84 41.89 38.08
N ALA A 10 50.58 42.30 37.89
CA ALA A 10 49.44 41.44 37.55
C ALA A 10 48.23 42.30 37.15
N VAL A 11 48.02 42.52 35.85
CA VAL A 11 46.71 42.93 35.32
C VAL A 11 46.22 41.77 34.46
N VAL A 12 45.22 41.06 34.98
CA VAL A 12 44.44 40.07 34.26
C VAL A 12 43.50 40.85 33.33
N MET A 13 43.76 40.82 32.02
CA MET A 13 42.71 41.08 31.02
C MET A 13 42.35 39.76 30.35
N ALA A 14 41.10 39.36 30.55
CA ALA A 14 40.49 38.22 29.91
C ALA A 14 40.31 38.50 28.41
N ALA A 15 41.00 37.72 27.57
CA ALA A 15 40.68 37.57 26.16
C ALA A 15 39.84 36.28 26.02
N VAL A 16 38.54 36.45 25.76
CA VAL A 16 37.67 35.37 25.27
C VAL A 16 38.10 35.09 23.83
N VAL A 17 38.91 34.05 23.65
CA VAL A 17 39.17 33.49 22.32
C VAL A 17 38.02 32.52 22.01
N MET A 18 37.07 32.96 21.17
CA MET A 18 36.24 32.02 20.42
C MET A 18 37.16 31.29 19.45
N ALA A 19 37.57 30.07 19.80
CA ALA A 19 38.21 29.16 18.87
C ALA A 19 37.14 28.63 17.90
N VAL A 20 36.90 29.35 16.81
CA VAL A 20 36.41 28.71 15.59
C VAL A 20 37.60 27.95 15.05
N ALA A 21 37.62 26.63 15.25
CA ALA A 21 38.60 25.77 14.59
C ALA A 21 38.41 25.94 13.08
N ALA A 22 39.34 26.63 12.42
CA ALA A 22 39.42 26.65 10.97
C ALA A 22 39.75 25.21 10.54
N VAL A 23 38.75 24.53 9.97
CA VAL A 23 38.94 23.22 9.33
C VAL A 23 39.95 23.42 8.20
N ASN A 24 41.07 22.70 8.26
CA ASN A 24 42.12 22.79 7.25
C ASN A 24 41.63 22.08 5.97
N PRO A 25 41.49 22.77 4.82
CA PRO A 25 40.90 22.19 3.61
C PRO A 25 41.64 20.95 3.07
N GLU A 26 42.97 20.88 3.27
CA GLU A 26 43.78 19.71 2.87
C GLU A 26 43.49 18.47 3.74
N GLN A 27 43.10 18.67 5.01
CA GLN A 27 42.78 17.58 5.94
C GLN A 27 41.34 17.06 5.73
N ASP A 28 40.46 17.92 5.21
CA ASP A 28 39.08 17.57 4.80
C ASP A 28 39.07 16.73 3.50
N GLN A 29 40.00 17.01 2.56
CA GLN A 29 40.16 16.23 1.33
C GLN A 29 40.65 14.79 1.57
N ASP A 30 41.63 14.57 2.45
CA ASP A 30 42.11 13.22 2.76
C ASP A 30 41.03 12.37 3.46
N GLY A 31 40.22 12.98 4.33
CA GLY A 31 39.10 12.31 5.01
C GLY A 31 37.97 11.91 4.06
N GLU A 32 37.65 12.74 3.06
CA GLU A 32 36.66 12.38 2.04
C GLU A 32 37.13 11.27 1.09
N VAL A 33 38.43 11.19 0.80
CA VAL A 33 39.00 10.09 -0.01
C VAL A 33 38.88 8.77 0.74
N GLU A 34 39.20 8.74 2.04
CA GLU A 34 39.01 7.55 2.88
C GLU A 34 37.52 7.15 2.96
N ALA A 35 36.64 8.13 3.23
CA ALA A 35 35.20 7.92 3.29
C ALA A 35 34.63 7.36 1.98
N ARG A 36 35.15 7.82 0.83
CA ARG A 36 34.75 7.31 -0.49
C ARG A 36 35.14 5.85 -0.69
N ASN A 37 36.39 5.49 -0.37
CA ASN A 37 36.84 4.10 -0.46
C ASN A 37 36.02 3.18 0.46
N PHE A 38 35.70 3.66 1.67
CA PHE A 38 34.86 2.93 2.62
C PHE A 38 33.43 2.74 2.10
N VAL A 39 32.78 3.78 1.59
CA VAL A 39 31.39 3.66 1.10
C VAL A 39 31.30 2.82 -0.18
N GLU A 40 32.33 2.85 -1.04
CA GLU A 40 32.40 1.97 -2.21
C GLU A 40 32.50 0.49 -1.81
N TYR A 41 33.35 0.18 -0.81
CA TYR A 41 33.40 -1.15 -0.20
C TYR A 41 32.04 -1.54 0.38
N LEU A 42 31.42 -0.63 1.16
CA LEU A 42 30.16 -0.88 1.84
C LEU A 42 29.05 -1.17 0.83
N ASN A 43 28.87 -0.34 -0.20
CA ASN A 43 27.88 -0.58 -1.25
C ASN A 43 28.03 -1.95 -1.92
N ARG A 44 29.28 -2.35 -2.25
CA ARG A 44 29.54 -3.65 -2.90
C ARG A 44 29.21 -4.81 -1.98
N GLU A 45 29.64 -4.76 -0.73
CA GLU A 45 29.43 -5.84 0.22
C GLU A 45 27.97 -5.92 0.67
N THR A 46 27.30 -4.77 0.86
CA THR A 46 25.87 -4.75 1.17
C THR A 46 25.04 -5.32 0.02
N ALA A 47 25.32 -4.98 -1.24
CA ALA A 47 24.65 -5.60 -2.39
C ALA A 47 24.82 -7.12 -2.41
N ARG A 48 26.04 -7.61 -2.18
CA ARG A 48 26.34 -9.06 -2.12
C ARG A 48 25.51 -9.76 -1.04
N ARG A 49 25.43 -9.17 0.16
CA ARG A 49 24.69 -9.75 1.28
C ARG A 49 23.18 -9.61 1.11
N ALA A 50 22.69 -8.47 0.62
CA ALA A 50 21.28 -8.26 0.29
C ALA A 50 20.79 -9.27 -0.75
N SER A 51 21.62 -9.64 -1.73
CA SER A 51 21.30 -10.74 -2.66
C SER A 51 21.06 -12.07 -1.95
N ILE A 52 21.86 -12.41 -0.93
CA ILE A 52 21.68 -13.63 -0.13
C ILE A 52 20.37 -13.57 0.66
N VAL A 53 20.09 -12.42 1.28
CA VAL A 53 18.83 -12.16 2.01
C VAL A 53 17.62 -12.30 1.08
N SER A 54 17.61 -11.61 -0.06
CA SER A 54 16.53 -11.68 -1.05
C SER A 54 16.28 -13.10 -1.55
N ASN A 55 17.33 -13.91 -1.74
CA ASN A 55 17.16 -15.32 -2.11
C ASN A 55 16.54 -16.16 -0.99
N ALA A 56 16.96 -15.98 0.26
CA ALA A 56 16.38 -16.70 1.39
C ALA A 56 14.91 -16.29 1.63
N GLU A 57 14.59 -15.01 1.45
CA GLU A 57 13.22 -14.53 1.57
C GLU A 57 12.32 -15.02 0.42
N TRP A 58 12.82 -14.99 -0.82
CA TRP A 58 12.13 -15.57 -1.96
C TRP A 58 11.85 -17.06 -1.75
N ASP A 59 12.82 -17.84 -1.26
CA ASP A 59 12.65 -19.27 -0.96
C ASP A 59 11.50 -19.51 0.02
N TYR A 60 11.34 -18.63 1.03
CA TYR A 60 10.24 -18.70 1.98
C TYR A 60 8.90 -18.29 1.37
N GLU A 61 8.81 -17.12 0.75
CA GLU A 61 7.52 -16.64 0.23
C GLU A 61 6.97 -17.47 -0.94
N SER A 62 7.88 -18.13 -1.68
CA SER A 62 7.53 -19.05 -2.76
C SER A 62 7.35 -20.50 -2.32
N ASN A 63 7.61 -20.82 -1.05
CA ASN A 63 7.42 -22.15 -0.47
C ASN A 63 7.34 -22.05 1.07
N LEU A 64 6.13 -21.83 1.59
CA LEU A 64 5.92 -21.58 3.02
C LEU A 64 6.07 -22.87 3.85
N ASN A 65 7.19 -23.01 4.55
CA ASN A 65 7.43 -24.10 5.51
C ASN A 65 8.42 -23.68 6.61
N LYS A 66 8.62 -24.57 7.60
CA LYS A 66 9.49 -24.31 8.76
C LYS A 66 10.96 -24.14 8.35
N ASP A 67 11.46 -24.94 7.42
CA ASP A 67 12.86 -24.93 7.01
C ASP A 67 13.21 -23.65 6.25
N THR A 68 12.35 -23.22 5.33
CA THR A 68 12.53 -21.97 4.58
C THR A 68 12.37 -20.74 5.47
N LEU A 69 11.44 -20.79 6.45
CA LEU A 69 11.31 -19.74 7.47
C LEU A 69 12.58 -19.61 8.31
N GLN A 70 13.09 -20.72 8.84
CA GLN A 70 14.29 -20.71 9.68
C GLN A 70 15.48 -20.16 8.90
N LYS A 71 15.69 -20.61 7.65
CA LYS A 71 16.75 -20.10 6.78
C LYS A 71 16.61 -18.60 6.51
N LYS A 72 15.39 -18.11 6.25
CA LYS A 72 15.12 -16.67 6.09
C LYS A 72 15.55 -15.90 7.34
N LEU A 73 15.13 -16.35 8.52
CA LEU A 73 15.43 -15.69 9.80
C LEU A 73 16.93 -15.70 10.12
N ASP A 74 17.62 -16.82 9.91
CA ASP A 74 19.06 -16.94 10.17
C ASP A 74 19.88 -15.98 9.29
N VAL A 75 19.58 -15.93 8.00
CA VAL A 75 20.25 -15.05 7.03
C VAL A 75 19.96 -13.58 7.33
N ALA A 76 18.71 -13.24 7.65
CA ALA A 76 18.34 -11.87 8.04
C ALA A 76 19.08 -11.45 9.32
N ALA A 77 19.19 -12.34 10.30
CA ALA A 77 19.88 -12.08 11.56
C ALA A 77 21.39 -11.82 11.36
N GLU A 78 22.06 -12.63 10.54
CA GLU A 78 23.48 -12.44 10.19
C GLU A 78 23.68 -11.11 9.46
N PHE A 79 22.84 -10.80 8.47
CA PHE A 79 22.96 -9.57 7.70
C PHE A 79 22.79 -8.33 8.59
N ALA A 80 21.77 -8.30 9.43
CA ALA A 80 21.53 -7.15 10.31
C ALA A 80 22.59 -7.04 11.43
N ALA A 81 23.22 -8.14 11.86
CA ALA A 81 24.36 -8.07 12.77
C ALA A 81 25.59 -7.42 12.10
N TRP A 82 25.87 -7.82 10.86
CA TRP A 82 26.94 -7.22 10.05
C TRP A 82 26.65 -5.74 9.72
N GLU A 83 25.42 -5.40 9.36
CA GLU A 83 25.01 -4.02 9.07
C GLU A 83 25.22 -3.11 10.28
N LYS A 84 24.88 -3.60 11.48
CA LYS A 84 25.14 -2.89 12.74
C LYS A 84 26.63 -2.67 13.00
N GLU A 85 27.48 -3.62 12.63
CA GLU A 85 28.94 -3.46 12.71
C GLU A 85 29.41 -2.37 11.74
N GLN A 86 28.96 -2.40 10.48
CA GLN A 86 29.34 -1.39 9.49
C GLN A 86 28.83 0.00 9.87
N TRP A 87 27.62 0.10 10.41
CA TRP A 87 27.07 1.35 10.91
C TRP A 87 27.93 2.00 12.00
N ARG A 88 28.54 1.19 12.90
CA ARG A 88 29.48 1.71 13.90
C ARG A 88 30.68 2.40 13.27
N GLU A 89 31.10 1.96 12.09
CA GLU A 89 32.14 2.64 11.30
C GLU A 89 31.59 3.87 10.60
N VAL A 90 30.42 3.78 9.96
CA VAL A 90 29.74 4.91 9.27
C VAL A 90 29.58 6.12 10.18
N VAL A 91 29.12 5.93 11.42
CA VAL A 91 28.85 7.04 12.35
C VAL A 91 30.10 7.71 12.94
N LYS A 92 31.30 7.14 12.73
CA LYS A 92 32.58 7.78 13.11
C LYS A 92 32.96 8.90 12.15
N TYR A 93 32.49 8.85 10.91
CA TYR A 93 32.81 9.87 9.91
C TYR A 93 32.01 11.15 10.16
N PRO A 94 32.63 12.34 10.05
CA PRO A 94 31.94 13.63 10.16
C PRO A 94 31.17 13.95 8.87
N TRP A 95 30.38 13.01 8.35
CA TRP A 95 29.84 13.06 6.99
C TRP A 95 28.97 14.28 6.67
N LYS A 96 28.43 14.96 7.69
CA LYS A 96 27.69 16.22 7.54
C LYS A 96 28.55 17.35 7.00
N THR A 97 29.87 17.30 7.17
CA THR A 97 30.81 18.32 6.68
C THR A 97 31.31 18.04 5.25
N PHE A 98 31.04 16.84 4.70
CA PHE A 98 31.49 16.48 3.36
C PHE A 98 30.95 17.45 2.30
N GLN A 99 31.83 17.89 1.40
CA GLN A 99 31.57 18.75 0.26
C GLN A 99 30.87 17.99 -0.87
N ASP A 100 31.25 16.73 -1.13
CA ASP A 100 30.57 15.89 -2.13
C ASP A 100 29.13 15.56 -1.66
N PRO A 101 28.09 16.09 -2.34
CA PRO A 101 26.70 15.87 -1.94
C PRO A 101 26.27 14.41 -2.10
N SER A 102 26.84 13.66 -3.05
CA SER A 102 26.55 12.25 -3.23
C SER A 102 27.11 11.45 -2.05
N LEU A 103 28.38 11.70 -1.69
CA LEU A 103 29.03 11.06 -0.56
C LEU A 103 28.26 11.34 0.74
N ARG A 104 27.92 12.61 0.99
CA ARG A 104 27.11 13.02 2.15
C ARG A 104 25.77 12.30 2.21
N ARG A 105 25.07 12.13 1.08
CA ARG A 105 23.79 11.44 1.01
C ARG A 105 23.91 9.93 1.25
N GLN A 106 24.94 9.28 0.71
CA GLN A 106 25.20 7.85 0.96
C GLN A 106 25.42 7.61 2.46
N PHE A 107 26.25 8.43 3.11
CA PHE A 107 26.47 8.35 4.55
C PHE A 107 25.21 8.68 5.37
N LYS A 108 24.39 9.66 4.97
CA LYS A 108 23.08 9.92 5.60
C LYS A 108 22.25 8.63 5.61
N LYS A 109 22.08 7.99 4.46
CA LYS A 109 21.27 6.77 4.32
C LYS A 109 21.85 5.61 5.14
N PHE A 110 23.16 5.34 5.05
CA PHE A 110 23.80 4.30 5.87
C PHE A 110 23.84 4.61 7.37
N SER A 111 23.63 5.86 7.79
CA SER A 111 23.58 6.22 9.21
C SER A 111 22.25 5.88 9.89
N ILE A 112 21.23 5.51 9.11
CA ILE A 112 19.91 5.08 9.58
C ILE A 112 19.86 3.55 9.47
N LEU A 113 19.89 2.87 10.61
CA LEU A 113 19.84 1.41 10.72
C LEU A 113 18.42 0.83 10.62
N GLY A 114 17.39 1.65 10.86
CA GLY A 114 16.03 1.14 11.00
C GLY A 114 15.91 0.15 12.17
N THR A 115 15.22 -0.97 11.95
CA THR A 115 14.96 -1.98 12.98
C THR A 115 16.23 -2.69 13.48
N ALA A 116 17.31 -2.73 12.69
CA ALA A 116 18.60 -3.30 13.10
C ALA A 116 19.28 -2.52 14.26
N ALA A 117 18.79 -1.32 14.58
CA ALA A 117 19.25 -0.56 15.74
C ALA A 117 18.92 -1.27 17.07
N LEU A 118 17.83 -2.05 17.12
CA LEU A 118 17.39 -2.79 18.31
C LEU A 118 18.46 -3.76 18.84
N PRO A 119 18.47 -4.05 20.15
CA PRO A 119 19.14 -5.23 20.70
C PRO A 119 18.74 -6.52 19.96
N GLU A 120 19.64 -7.49 19.87
CA GLU A 120 19.45 -8.70 19.07
C GLU A 120 18.19 -9.49 19.47
N ASP A 121 17.94 -9.64 20.78
CA ASP A 121 16.76 -10.30 21.34
C ASP A 121 15.46 -9.57 20.96
N LYS A 122 15.45 -8.24 21.04
CA LYS A 122 14.30 -7.40 20.68
C LYS A 122 14.04 -7.38 19.18
N ARG A 123 15.09 -7.33 18.36
CA ARG A 123 14.98 -7.42 16.89
C ARG A 123 14.39 -8.76 16.49
N ALA A 124 14.94 -9.86 17.01
CA ALA A 124 14.42 -11.20 16.74
C ALA A 124 12.95 -11.33 17.18
N ARG A 125 12.55 -10.72 18.30
CA ARG A 125 11.16 -10.67 18.72
C ARG A 125 10.28 -9.88 17.75
N LEU A 126 10.74 -8.70 17.28
CA LEU A 126 10.02 -7.90 16.30
C LEU A 126 9.77 -8.69 15.00
N ASP A 127 10.81 -9.31 14.45
CA ASP A 127 10.73 -10.11 13.23
C ASP A 127 9.73 -11.28 13.40
N LYS A 128 9.79 -11.95 14.56
CA LYS A 128 8.87 -13.04 14.91
C LYS A 128 7.42 -12.56 15.03
N VAL A 129 7.18 -11.41 15.69
CA VAL A 129 5.85 -10.82 15.85
C VAL A 129 5.24 -10.48 14.48
N ILE A 130 6.00 -9.87 13.58
CA ILE A 130 5.55 -9.58 12.21
C ILE A 130 5.22 -10.87 11.45
N ALA A 131 6.11 -11.87 11.49
CA ALA A 131 5.89 -13.16 10.84
C ALA A 131 4.66 -13.90 11.40
N GLU A 132 4.44 -13.88 12.72
CA GLU A 132 3.25 -14.46 13.36
C GLU A 132 1.96 -13.78 12.85
N MET A 133 1.94 -12.44 12.77
CA MET A 133 0.76 -11.74 12.24
C MET A 133 0.51 -12.04 10.75
N GLN A 134 1.57 -12.10 9.92
CA GLN A 134 1.48 -12.49 8.51
C GLN A 134 0.98 -13.94 8.34
N GLN A 135 1.45 -14.87 9.17
CA GLN A 135 1.00 -16.26 9.16
C GLN A 135 -0.47 -16.37 9.55
N ILE A 136 -0.93 -15.64 10.58
CA ILE A 136 -2.35 -15.60 10.95
C ILE A 136 -3.19 -15.10 9.78
N TYR A 137 -2.77 -14.01 9.14
CA TYR A 137 -3.46 -13.45 7.99
C TYR A 137 -3.56 -14.45 6.82
N SER A 138 -2.45 -15.09 6.44
CA SER A 138 -2.42 -15.97 5.26
C SER A 138 -3.10 -17.33 5.46
N THR A 139 -3.12 -17.84 6.70
CA THR A 139 -3.64 -19.18 7.00
C THR A 139 -5.06 -19.20 7.56
N THR A 140 -5.62 -18.04 7.94
CA THR A 140 -6.98 -17.96 8.49
C THR A 140 -8.02 -18.48 7.48
N LYS A 141 -8.93 -19.32 8.00
CA LYS A 141 -10.02 -19.91 7.24
C LYS A 141 -11.35 -19.64 7.93
N LEU A 142 -12.38 -19.32 7.14
CA LEU A 142 -13.74 -19.13 7.60
C LEU A 142 -14.62 -20.33 7.23
N ARG A 143 -15.73 -20.46 7.95
CA ARG A 143 -16.76 -21.45 7.60
C ARG A 143 -17.58 -20.94 6.42
N PRO A 144 -18.10 -21.83 5.56
CA PRO A 144 -18.99 -21.42 4.49
C PRO A 144 -20.30 -20.83 5.04
N TRP A 145 -20.79 -19.81 4.35
CA TRP A 145 -22.11 -19.23 4.54
C TRP A 145 -23.20 -20.20 4.07
N TYR A 146 -24.13 -20.54 4.96
CA TYR A 146 -25.35 -21.28 4.65
C TYR A 146 -26.56 -20.44 5.04
N PRO A 147 -27.46 -20.09 4.10
CA PRO A 147 -28.66 -19.34 4.45
C PRO A 147 -29.54 -20.21 5.38
N GLN A 148 -29.79 -19.74 6.60
CA GLN A 148 -30.78 -20.36 7.48
C GLN A 148 -32.17 -20.11 6.88
N GLN A 149 -32.88 -21.18 6.47
CA GLN A 149 -34.27 -21.04 6.05
C GLN A 149 -35.12 -20.67 7.27
N ARG A 150 -35.91 -19.60 7.15
CA ARG A 150 -36.97 -19.26 8.11
C ARG A 150 -37.98 -20.42 8.17
N GLY A 151 -37.92 -21.24 9.22
CA GLY A 151 -39.06 -22.10 9.60
C GLY A 151 -38.80 -23.58 9.89
N GLU A 152 -37.58 -24.11 9.78
CA GLU A 152 -37.30 -25.49 10.21
C GLU A 152 -36.50 -25.48 11.51
N GLY A 153 -37.19 -25.80 12.61
CA GLY A 153 -36.61 -25.86 13.95
C GLY A 153 -35.55 -26.95 14.07
N ASP A 154 -34.51 -26.65 14.87
CA ASP A 154 -33.60 -27.53 15.62
C ASP A 154 -33.19 -28.87 14.99
N GLY A 155 -33.21 -28.97 13.66
CA GLY A 155 -32.59 -30.02 12.89
C GLY A 155 -31.17 -29.61 12.60
N ALA A 156 -30.27 -29.80 13.57
CA ALA A 156 -28.85 -29.94 13.30
C ALA A 156 -28.66 -31.18 12.40
N SER A 157 -28.99 -31.03 11.11
CA SER A 157 -28.55 -31.97 10.11
C SER A 157 -27.03 -31.88 10.06
N ASP A 158 -26.44 -33.06 9.97
CA ASP A 158 -25.04 -33.37 10.10
C ASP A 158 -24.19 -32.68 9.01
N CYS A 159 -24.01 -31.36 9.13
CA CYS A 159 -23.23 -30.52 8.23
C CYS A 159 -21.73 -30.54 8.58
N ASN A 160 -21.30 -31.41 9.50
CA ASN A 160 -19.89 -31.66 9.81
C ASN A 160 -19.16 -32.49 8.73
N SER A 161 -19.81 -32.81 7.61
CA SER A 161 -19.28 -33.76 6.61
C SER A 161 -18.70 -33.13 5.34
N ARG A 162 -18.52 -31.80 5.28
CA ARG A 162 -17.68 -31.16 4.24
C ARG A 162 -16.70 -30.19 4.88
N GLU A 163 -15.42 -30.56 4.86
CA GLU A 163 -14.25 -29.73 5.20
C GLU A 163 -14.03 -28.55 4.21
N GLU A 164 -15.11 -28.01 3.63
CA GLU A 164 -15.00 -26.83 2.78
C GLU A 164 -14.73 -25.62 3.66
N THR A 165 -13.58 -24.97 3.43
CA THR A 165 -13.13 -23.79 4.16
C THR A 165 -12.95 -22.64 3.18
N ILE A 166 -13.26 -21.43 3.63
CA ILE A 166 -13.20 -20.21 2.82
C ILE A 166 -11.97 -19.40 3.24
N GLN A 167 -11.04 -19.16 2.31
CA GLN A 167 -9.85 -18.33 2.52
C GLN A 167 -10.02 -16.94 1.93
N LEU A 168 -9.16 -15.98 2.30
CA LEU A 168 -9.19 -14.64 1.71
C LEU A 168 -9.01 -14.71 0.19
N GLU A 169 -7.92 -15.33 -0.26
CA GLU A 169 -7.58 -15.52 -1.67
C GLU A 169 -7.62 -17.00 -2.05
N PRO A 170 -8.41 -17.40 -3.06
CA PRO A 170 -9.23 -16.54 -3.93
C PRO A 170 -10.66 -16.30 -3.42
N ASP A 171 -11.13 -17.05 -2.42
CA ASP A 171 -12.57 -17.23 -2.19
C ASP A 171 -13.29 -15.94 -1.76
N LEU A 172 -12.82 -15.26 -0.70
CA LEU A 172 -13.46 -14.04 -0.23
C LEU A 172 -13.34 -12.92 -1.27
N VAL A 173 -12.17 -12.77 -1.91
CA VAL A 173 -11.98 -11.78 -2.98
C VAL A 173 -13.02 -11.98 -4.08
N GLN A 174 -13.26 -13.23 -4.51
CA GLN A 174 -14.29 -13.54 -5.52
C GLN A 174 -15.71 -13.29 -4.99
N ILE A 175 -16.00 -13.63 -3.73
CA ILE A 175 -17.32 -13.40 -3.16
C ILE A 175 -17.67 -11.91 -3.13
N PHE A 176 -16.76 -11.07 -2.65
CA PHE A 176 -16.98 -9.62 -2.60
C PHE A 176 -17.04 -9.00 -4.00
N SER A 177 -16.20 -9.44 -4.95
CA SER A 177 -16.19 -8.91 -6.32
C SER A 177 -17.30 -9.45 -7.24
N SER A 178 -18.05 -10.48 -6.81
CA SER A 178 -19.05 -11.17 -7.66
C SER A 178 -20.26 -10.31 -8.07
N GLY A 179 -20.47 -9.15 -7.45
CA GLY A 179 -21.69 -8.35 -7.66
C GLY A 179 -22.96 -9.00 -7.08
N THR A 180 -22.82 -9.87 -6.08
CA THR A 180 -23.96 -10.52 -5.42
C THR A 180 -24.84 -9.53 -4.66
N ASN A 181 -26.16 -9.76 -4.68
CA ASN A 181 -27.14 -9.00 -3.90
C ASN A 181 -27.40 -9.59 -2.50
N ASP A 182 -26.73 -10.68 -2.11
CA ASP A 182 -26.87 -11.28 -0.77
C ASP A 182 -26.06 -10.47 0.27
N THR A 183 -26.66 -9.39 0.75
CA THR A 183 -26.04 -8.50 1.74
C THR A 183 -25.72 -9.23 3.05
N CYS A 184 -26.50 -10.24 3.42
CA CYS A 184 -26.26 -11.04 4.63
C CYS A 184 -25.00 -11.90 4.48
N ARG A 185 -24.79 -12.51 3.31
CA ARG A 185 -23.55 -13.24 3.00
C ARG A 185 -22.33 -12.32 3.06
N LEU A 186 -22.40 -11.14 2.46
CA LEU A 186 -21.30 -10.16 2.50
C LEU A 186 -21.01 -9.71 3.94
N LYS A 187 -22.06 -9.45 4.73
CA LYS A 187 -21.95 -9.04 6.14
C LYS A 187 -21.35 -10.15 7.00
N TYR A 188 -21.76 -11.40 6.79
CA TYR A 188 -21.20 -12.57 7.46
C TYR A 188 -19.70 -12.70 7.22
N TYR A 189 -19.27 -12.68 5.96
CA TYR A 189 -17.85 -12.84 5.64
C TYR A 189 -17.01 -11.64 6.05
N TRP A 190 -17.54 -10.43 5.92
CA TRP A 190 -16.88 -9.21 6.39
C TRP A 190 -16.62 -9.31 7.90
N HIS A 191 -17.68 -9.58 8.68
CA HIS A 191 -17.59 -9.71 10.13
C HIS A 191 -16.68 -10.87 10.55
N GLY A 192 -16.79 -12.01 9.88
CA GLY A 192 -15.99 -13.20 10.13
C GLY A 192 -14.50 -12.98 9.90
N TRP A 193 -14.13 -12.34 8.78
CA TRP A 193 -12.73 -12.05 8.46
C TRP A 193 -12.11 -11.07 9.47
N HIS A 194 -12.77 -9.94 9.68
CA HIS A 194 -12.31 -8.92 10.63
C HIS A 194 -12.23 -9.45 12.07
N GLY A 195 -13.19 -10.28 12.48
CA GLY A 195 -13.19 -10.93 13.79
C GLY A 195 -12.10 -12.00 13.95
N ALA A 196 -11.90 -12.86 12.96
CA ALA A 196 -10.95 -13.97 13.05
C ALA A 196 -9.50 -13.48 12.97
N VAL A 197 -9.18 -12.56 12.06
CA VAL A 197 -7.82 -12.04 11.92
C VAL A 197 -7.57 -10.93 12.93
N GLY A 198 -8.39 -9.88 12.91
CA GLY A 198 -8.18 -8.66 13.70
C GLY A 198 -8.02 -8.92 15.18
N ARG A 199 -8.96 -9.65 15.80
CA ARG A 199 -8.89 -9.96 17.24
C ARG A 199 -7.64 -10.75 17.61
N THR A 200 -7.23 -11.68 16.75
CA THR A 200 -6.07 -12.55 16.99
C THR A 200 -4.76 -11.78 16.92
N VAL A 201 -4.63 -10.84 15.97
CA VAL A 201 -3.38 -10.08 15.79
C VAL A 201 -3.28 -8.86 16.71
N LYS A 202 -4.37 -8.41 17.36
CA LYS A 202 -4.36 -7.25 18.24
C LYS A 202 -3.22 -7.23 19.28
N PRO A 203 -3.02 -8.26 20.13
CA PRO A 203 -1.94 -8.24 21.12
C PRO A 203 -0.53 -8.25 20.49
N LEU A 204 -0.37 -8.90 19.33
CA LEU A 204 0.88 -8.89 18.58
C LEU A 204 1.18 -7.50 18.02
N PHE A 205 0.15 -6.80 17.54
CA PHE A 205 0.28 -5.44 17.03
C PHE A 205 0.69 -4.44 18.12
N GLU A 206 0.17 -4.61 19.35
CA GLU A 206 0.59 -3.80 20.51
C GLU A 206 2.09 -3.92 20.77
N GLU A 207 2.61 -5.17 20.80
CA GLU A 207 4.05 -5.43 20.98
C GLU A 207 4.88 -4.89 19.80
N TYR A 208 4.39 -5.04 18.57
CA TYR A 208 5.01 -4.46 17.38
C TYR A 208 5.18 -2.93 17.50
N VAL A 209 4.15 -2.21 17.95
CA VAL A 209 4.20 -0.74 18.11
C VAL A 209 5.28 -0.34 19.12
N GLU A 210 5.40 -1.06 20.24
CA GLU A 210 6.43 -0.79 21.25
C GLU A 210 7.85 -0.97 20.70
N LEU A 211 8.11 -2.11 20.06
CA LEU A 211 9.43 -2.45 19.50
C LEU A 211 9.80 -1.53 18.34
N SER A 212 8.84 -1.22 17.46
CA SER A 212 9.04 -0.31 16.33
C SER A 212 9.37 1.11 16.81
N ASN A 213 8.65 1.63 17.81
CA ASN A 213 8.95 2.94 18.39
C ASN A 213 10.29 2.97 19.16
N GLU A 214 10.72 1.86 19.76
CA GLU A 214 12.07 1.76 20.32
C GLU A 214 13.13 1.82 19.21
N ALA A 215 12.95 1.11 18.11
CA ALA A 215 13.85 1.16 16.96
C ALA A 215 13.96 2.59 16.40
N ALA A 216 12.84 3.29 16.22
CA ALA A 216 12.83 4.66 15.74
C ALA A 216 13.63 5.61 16.65
N ARG A 217 13.45 5.49 17.98
CA ARG A 217 14.20 6.28 18.96
C ARG A 217 15.69 6.00 18.96
N LEU A 218 16.10 4.74 18.76
CA LEU A 218 17.51 4.37 18.59
C LEU A 218 18.13 4.94 17.32
N ASN A 219 17.32 5.29 16.32
CA ASN A 219 17.73 6.00 15.10
C ASN A 219 17.61 7.54 15.20
N ASN A 220 17.37 8.09 16.39
CA ASN A 220 17.15 9.52 16.64
C ASN A 220 15.87 10.11 16.01
N PHE A 221 14.85 9.28 15.74
CA PHE A 221 13.49 9.75 15.43
C PHE A 221 12.64 9.77 16.70
N SER A 222 11.56 10.55 16.71
CA SER A 222 10.64 10.59 17.87
C SER A 222 9.85 9.29 18.04
N ASP A 223 9.46 8.70 16.92
CA ASP A 223 8.54 7.57 16.80
C ASP A 223 8.64 6.97 15.38
N THR A 224 7.99 5.83 15.16
CA THR A 224 7.97 5.14 13.87
C THR A 224 7.40 6.00 12.74
N ALA A 225 6.40 6.87 13.02
CA ALA A 225 5.83 7.73 11.98
C ALA A 225 6.87 8.74 11.46
N ALA A 226 7.65 9.34 12.35
CA ALA A 226 8.74 10.23 11.96
C ALA A 226 9.83 9.51 11.14
N MET A 227 10.16 8.27 11.51
CA MET A 227 11.13 7.45 10.75
C MET A 227 10.61 7.08 9.36
N TRP A 228 9.32 6.72 9.24
CA TRP A 228 8.70 6.43 7.94
C TRP A 228 8.60 7.67 7.05
N ASN A 229 8.23 8.81 7.62
CA ASN A 229 8.04 10.05 6.87
C ASN A 229 9.38 10.68 6.40
N ASP A 230 10.54 10.29 6.95
CA ASP A 230 11.86 10.74 6.47
C ASP A 230 12.13 10.34 5.01
N ASP A 231 11.50 9.26 4.52
CA ASP A 231 11.58 8.83 3.11
C ASP A 231 11.14 9.93 2.12
N PHE A 232 10.26 10.83 2.55
CA PHE A 232 9.78 11.96 1.74
C PHE A 232 10.63 13.21 1.89
N GLU A 233 11.66 13.21 2.74
CA GLU A 233 12.65 14.29 2.90
C GLU A 233 12.02 15.70 3.02
N MET A 234 10.90 15.81 3.72
CA MET A 234 10.13 17.05 3.91
C MET A 234 9.70 17.22 5.37
N ASN A 235 9.90 18.44 5.90
CA ASN A 235 9.49 18.76 7.27
C ASN A 235 7.97 18.94 7.43
N ASP A 236 7.27 19.31 6.35
CA ASP A 236 5.84 19.61 6.31
C ASP A 236 5.04 18.53 5.54
N PHE A 237 5.59 17.31 5.40
CA PHE A 237 5.00 16.24 4.59
C PHE A 237 3.53 15.96 4.92
N GLU A 238 3.18 15.79 6.20
CA GLU A 238 1.81 15.50 6.62
C GLU A 238 0.83 16.64 6.29
N GLU A 239 1.29 17.89 6.37
CA GLU A 239 0.49 19.05 5.97
C GLU A 239 0.26 19.05 4.46
N GLN A 240 1.25 18.69 3.66
CA GLN A 240 1.10 18.56 2.20
C GLN A 240 0.13 17.44 1.82
N ILE A 241 0.23 16.27 2.47
CA ILE A 241 -0.73 15.17 2.27
C ILE A 241 -2.16 15.63 2.61
N TYR A 242 -2.34 16.32 3.73
CA TYR A 242 -3.66 16.86 4.09
C TYR A 242 -4.18 17.85 3.04
N LYS A 243 -3.33 18.76 2.55
CA LYS A 243 -3.70 19.70 1.47
C LYS A 243 -4.13 18.97 0.19
N LEU A 244 -3.40 17.94 -0.22
CA LEU A 244 -3.74 17.11 -1.39
C LEU A 244 -5.08 16.39 -1.17
N TYR A 245 -5.31 15.83 0.02
CA TYR A 245 -6.59 15.23 0.38
C TYR A 245 -7.76 16.24 0.32
N GLN A 246 -7.55 17.48 0.78
CA GLN A 246 -8.58 18.53 0.69
C GLN A 246 -8.91 18.91 -0.76
N GLN A 247 -7.93 18.90 -1.67
CA GLN A 247 -8.16 19.20 -3.08
C GLN A 247 -9.04 18.15 -3.77
N ILE A 248 -8.83 16.86 -3.46
CA ILE A 248 -9.62 15.77 -4.05
C ILE A 248 -11.00 15.59 -3.42
N LEU A 249 -11.22 16.13 -2.21
CA LEU A 249 -12.39 15.85 -1.39
C LEU A 249 -13.71 16.18 -2.10
N LEU A 250 -13.73 17.24 -2.91
CA LEU A 250 -14.94 17.65 -3.62
C LEU A 250 -15.35 16.65 -4.69
N LEU A 251 -14.39 16.15 -5.48
CA LEU A 251 -14.61 15.07 -6.45
C LEU A 251 -15.04 13.79 -5.74
N TYR A 252 -14.36 13.42 -4.66
CA TYR A 252 -14.69 12.24 -3.87
C TYR A 252 -16.12 12.27 -3.32
N LYS A 253 -16.56 13.42 -2.76
CA LYS A 253 -17.93 13.56 -2.23
C LYS A 253 -19.01 13.40 -3.29
N GLN A 254 -18.76 13.87 -4.52
CA GLN A 254 -19.68 13.68 -5.64
C GLN A 254 -19.76 12.20 -6.06
N LEU A 255 -18.61 11.53 -6.14
CA LEU A 255 -18.53 10.10 -6.44
C LEU A 255 -19.25 9.27 -5.36
N HIS A 256 -18.95 9.53 -4.08
CA HIS A 256 -19.56 8.87 -2.93
C HIS A 256 -21.10 9.01 -2.95
N ALA A 257 -21.61 10.23 -3.15
CA ALA A 257 -23.06 10.48 -3.21
C ALA A 257 -23.74 9.70 -4.34
N TYR A 258 -23.12 9.68 -5.52
CA TYR A 258 -23.64 8.94 -6.67
C TYR A 258 -23.66 7.43 -6.41
N VAL A 259 -22.54 6.87 -5.93
CA VAL A 259 -22.42 5.45 -5.58
C VAL A 259 -23.45 5.07 -4.52
N ARG A 260 -23.56 5.86 -3.43
CA ARG A 260 -24.55 5.64 -2.36
C ARG A 260 -25.97 5.62 -2.93
N HIS A 261 -26.33 6.61 -3.75
CA HIS A 261 -27.64 6.66 -4.36
C HIS A 261 -27.90 5.41 -5.22
N LYS A 262 -26.99 5.04 -6.12
CA LYS A 262 -27.15 3.88 -7.01
C LYS A 262 -27.20 2.56 -6.24
N LEU A 263 -26.36 2.37 -5.23
CA LEU A 263 -26.40 1.17 -4.40
C LEU A 263 -27.69 1.11 -3.57
N SER A 264 -28.20 2.25 -3.06
CA SER A 264 -29.47 2.26 -2.34
C SER A 264 -30.64 1.79 -3.21
N LEU A 265 -30.65 2.12 -4.51
CA LEU A 265 -31.65 1.62 -5.46
C LEU A 265 -31.57 0.11 -5.72
N ASN A 266 -30.41 -0.51 -5.49
CA ASN A 266 -30.20 -1.94 -5.68
C ASN A 266 -30.45 -2.76 -4.41
N TYR A 267 -30.04 -2.24 -3.25
CA TYR A 267 -30.06 -2.98 -1.99
C TYR A 267 -31.24 -2.64 -1.08
N ASN A 268 -31.80 -1.44 -1.17
CA ASN A 268 -32.97 -1.08 -0.36
C ASN A 268 -34.24 -1.68 -0.99
N THR A 269 -35.15 -2.11 -0.14
CA THR A 269 -36.50 -2.55 -0.53
C THR A 269 -37.53 -1.67 0.17
N ASN A 270 -38.82 -1.82 -0.18
CA ASN A 270 -39.89 -1.04 0.45
C ASN A 270 -39.97 -1.24 1.97
N ASP A 271 -39.52 -2.40 2.46
CA ASP A 271 -39.62 -2.80 3.86
C ASP A 271 -38.26 -2.72 4.59
N LYS A 272 -37.17 -2.41 3.88
CA LYS A 272 -35.81 -2.45 4.44
C LYS A 272 -34.89 -1.39 3.83
N GLU A 273 -34.42 -0.48 4.68
CA GLU A 273 -33.35 0.47 4.36
C GLU A 273 -32.01 -0.14 4.79
N VAL A 274 -31.19 -0.56 3.81
CA VAL A 274 -29.84 -1.10 4.04
C VAL A 274 -28.79 0.01 3.96
N ILE A 275 -29.02 0.98 3.07
CA ILE A 275 -28.15 2.14 2.86
C ILE A 275 -28.98 3.40 3.13
N GLU A 276 -28.61 4.13 4.18
CA GLU A 276 -29.24 5.40 4.53
C GLU A 276 -28.99 6.45 3.44
N LYS A 277 -30.00 7.26 3.12
CA LYS A 277 -29.90 8.27 2.05
C LYS A 277 -28.75 9.27 2.26
N SER A 278 -28.55 9.73 3.49
CA SER A 278 -27.53 10.74 3.85
C SER A 278 -26.41 10.20 4.73
N GLY A 279 -26.41 8.90 5.03
CA GLY A 279 -25.44 8.26 5.94
C GLY A 279 -24.17 7.75 5.24
N PRO A 280 -23.18 7.26 5.99
CA PRO A 280 -22.01 6.61 5.41
C PRO A 280 -22.37 5.31 4.65
N LEU A 281 -21.54 4.88 3.72
CA LEU A 281 -21.71 3.63 2.99
C LEU A 281 -21.28 2.43 3.87
N PRO A 282 -22.07 1.34 3.95
CA PRO A 282 -21.65 0.13 4.65
C PRO A 282 -20.46 -0.55 3.97
N ALA A 283 -19.36 -0.76 4.70
CA ALA A 283 -18.08 -1.23 4.14
C ALA A 283 -18.19 -2.54 3.32
N HIS A 284 -19.03 -3.47 3.75
CA HIS A 284 -19.23 -4.77 3.08
C HIS A 284 -19.90 -4.73 1.70
N LEU A 285 -20.48 -3.59 1.27
CA LEU A 285 -21.25 -3.47 0.02
C LEU A 285 -20.47 -2.84 -1.13
N LEU A 286 -19.17 -2.60 -0.95
CA LEU A 286 -18.34 -1.87 -1.92
C LEU A 286 -17.46 -2.80 -2.77
N GLY A 287 -17.81 -4.08 -2.81
CA GLY A 287 -17.18 -5.06 -3.70
C GLY A 287 -15.74 -5.44 -3.33
N ASN A 288 -15.27 -5.00 -2.17
CA ASN A 288 -13.92 -5.21 -1.66
C ASN A 288 -13.98 -5.42 -0.14
N MET A 289 -13.18 -6.36 0.41
CA MET A 289 -13.15 -6.68 1.86
C MET A 289 -12.97 -5.44 2.75
N TRP A 290 -12.16 -4.47 2.29
CA TRP A 290 -11.81 -3.27 3.05
C TRP A 290 -12.52 -2.01 2.56
N ALA A 291 -13.33 -2.10 1.50
CA ALA A 291 -13.84 -0.94 0.77
C ALA A 291 -12.73 0.07 0.38
N GLN A 292 -11.54 -0.44 0.03
CA GLN A 292 -10.41 0.39 -0.37
C GLN A 292 -10.56 0.91 -1.81
N GLU A 293 -11.18 0.12 -2.69
CA GLU A 293 -11.54 0.49 -4.05
C GLU A 293 -12.91 -0.11 -4.35
N TRP A 294 -13.62 0.46 -5.33
CA TRP A 294 -15.05 0.20 -5.57
C TRP A 294 -15.33 -0.28 -7.00
N ALA A 295 -14.32 -0.72 -7.76
CA ALA A 295 -14.49 -1.10 -9.17
C ALA A 295 -15.48 -2.24 -9.34
N SER A 296 -15.49 -3.18 -8.38
CA SER A 296 -16.39 -4.33 -8.35
C SER A 296 -17.89 -3.97 -8.28
N VAL A 297 -18.26 -2.75 -7.88
CA VAL A 297 -19.67 -2.30 -7.92
C VAL A 297 -20.05 -1.56 -9.20
N TYR A 298 -19.15 -1.47 -10.18
CA TYR A 298 -19.38 -0.77 -11.44
C TYR A 298 -20.66 -1.22 -12.14
N ASN A 299 -20.89 -2.53 -12.30
CA ASN A 299 -22.07 -3.05 -13.00
C ASN A 299 -23.41 -2.64 -12.36
N MET A 300 -23.46 -2.53 -11.02
CA MET A 300 -24.66 -2.08 -10.29
C MET A 300 -24.87 -0.57 -10.36
N THR A 301 -23.80 0.19 -10.62
CA THR A 301 -23.77 1.63 -10.48
C THR A 301 -23.47 2.38 -11.78
N VAL A 302 -23.28 1.68 -12.90
CA VAL A 302 -22.90 2.27 -14.18
C VAL A 302 -23.87 3.40 -14.61
N PRO A 303 -23.33 4.56 -15.04
CA PRO A 303 -24.13 5.67 -15.57
C PRO A 303 -25.00 5.32 -16.77
N TYR A 304 -24.39 4.69 -17.78
CA TYR A 304 -25.02 4.39 -19.06
C TYR A 304 -24.89 2.88 -19.37
N PRO A 305 -25.77 2.02 -18.85
CA PRO A 305 -25.67 0.56 -19.01
C PRO A 305 -25.83 0.05 -20.45
N GLY A 306 -26.34 0.88 -21.37
CA GLY A 306 -26.48 0.54 -22.78
C GLY A 306 -25.23 0.77 -23.64
N LYS A 307 -24.12 1.25 -23.04
CA LYS A 307 -22.84 1.45 -23.72
C LYS A 307 -21.89 0.28 -23.47
N VAL A 308 -20.97 0.07 -24.41
CA VAL A 308 -19.94 -0.97 -24.30
C VAL A 308 -19.08 -0.71 -23.06
N SER A 309 -18.86 -1.75 -22.27
CA SER A 309 -17.97 -1.71 -21.10
C SER A 309 -16.52 -1.84 -21.54
N LEU A 310 -15.61 -1.11 -20.88
CA LEU A 310 -14.16 -1.32 -21.02
C LEU A 310 -13.63 -2.46 -20.15
N ASP A 311 -14.50 -3.19 -19.44
CA ASP A 311 -14.10 -4.47 -18.85
C ASP A 311 -13.86 -5.52 -19.95
N VAL A 312 -12.58 -5.71 -20.28
CA VAL A 312 -12.11 -6.65 -21.30
C VAL A 312 -11.91 -8.07 -20.77
N THR A 313 -12.30 -8.36 -19.52
CA THR A 313 -12.20 -9.72 -18.95
C THR A 313 -12.86 -10.78 -19.84
N PRO A 314 -14.09 -10.58 -20.37
CA PRO A 314 -14.70 -11.54 -21.29
C PRO A 314 -13.89 -11.73 -22.58
N ALA A 315 -13.27 -10.66 -23.11
CA ALA A 315 -12.45 -10.72 -24.31
C ALA A 315 -11.13 -11.47 -24.07
N LEU A 316 -10.48 -11.24 -22.93
CA LEU A 316 -9.29 -11.99 -22.50
C LEU A 316 -9.57 -13.50 -22.47
N ILE A 317 -10.70 -13.90 -21.86
CA ILE A 317 -11.12 -15.31 -21.78
C ILE A 317 -11.45 -15.85 -23.17
N ALA A 318 -12.25 -15.14 -23.97
CA ALA A 318 -12.66 -15.58 -25.30
C ALA A 318 -11.47 -15.75 -26.27
N GLN A 319 -10.43 -14.93 -26.10
CA GLN A 319 -9.19 -14.99 -26.88
C GLN A 319 -8.12 -15.93 -26.27
N ASN A 320 -8.48 -16.73 -25.26
CA ASN A 320 -7.59 -17.68 -24.58
C ASN A 320 -6.30 -17.04 -24.07
N TYR A 321 -6.39 -15.87 -23.43
CA TYR A 321 -5.25 -15.29 -22.73
C TYR A 321 -4.77 -16.22 -21.60
N THR A 322 -3.45 -16.29 -21.44
CA THR A 322 -2.77 -16.93 -20.32
C THR A 322 -2.03 -15.85 -19.52
N PRO A 323 -1.64 -16.12 -18.27
CA PRO A 323 -0.78 -15.22 -17.50
C PRO A 323 0.49 -14.87 -18.28
N MET A 324 1.17 -15.85 -18.89
CA MET A 324 2.32 -15.61 -19.76
C MET A 324 2.01 -14.61 -20.89
N LYS A 325 0.84 -14.70 -21.54
CA LYS A 325 0.45 -13.75 -22.60
C LYS A 325 0.22 -12.34 -22.05
N MET A 326 -0.35 -12.20 -20.85
CA MET A 326 -0.53 -10.90 -20.18
C MET A 326 0.82 -10.25 -19.84
N PHE A 327 1.77 -11.01 -19.30
CA PHE A 327 3.11 -10.52 -19.02
C PHE A 327 3.87 -10.14 -20.30
N LYS A 328 3.75 -10.92 -21.37
CA LYS A 328 4.37 -10.60 -22.68
C LYS A 328 3.77 -9.36 -23.33
N LEU A 329 2.46 -9.15 -23.17
CA LEU A 329 1.79 -7.92 -23.59
C LEU A 329 2.34 -6.70 -22.83
N SER A 330 2.52 -6.83 -21.52
CA SER A 330 3.14 -5.78 -20.70
C SER A 330 4.60 -5.51 -21.08
N GLU A 331 5.43 -6.55 -21.29
CA GLU A 331 6.80 -6.39 -21.81
C GLU A 331 6.84 -5.61 -23.14
N GLU A 332 5.91 -5.92 -24.05
CA GLU A 332 5.78 -5.23 -25.34
C GLU A 332 5.44 -3.75 -25.14
N PHE A 333 4.51 -3.42 -24.24
CA PHE A 333 4.21 -2.03 -23.90
C PHE A 333 5.46 -1.27 -23.45
N TYR A 334 6.21 -1.81 -22.49
CA TYR A 334 7.43 -1.16 -21.99
C TYR A 334 8.51 -1.01 -23.05
N THR A 335 8.76 -2.05 -23.84
CA THR A 335 9.76 -2.01 -24.92
C THR A 335 9.37 -1.06 -26.05
N SER A 336 8.07 -0.89 -26.33
CA SER A 336 7.56 0.11 -27.28
C SER A 336 7.95 1.54 -26.90
N LEU A 337 8.15 1.80 -25.61
CA LEU A 337 8.58 3.09 -25.06
C LEU A 337 10.11 3.25 -25.07
N ASN A 338 10.87 2.36 -25.71
CA ASN A 338 12.33 2.34 -25.63
C ASN A 338 12.87 2.10 -24.19
N LEU A 339 12.07 1.43 -23.35
CA LEU A 339 12.54 0.90 -22.06
C LEU A 339 13.08 -0.53 -22.23
N SER A 340 13.67 -1.08 -21.18
CA SER A 340 14.40 -2.35 -21.23
C SER A 340 13.45 -3.55 -21.38
N ALA A 341 13.85 -4.59 -22.11
CA ALA A 341 13.13 -5.86 -22.09
C ALA A 341 13.34 -6.58 -20.75
N MET A 342 12.48 -7.54 -20.39
CA MET A 342 12.72 -8.38 -19.22
C MET A 342 13.92 -9.30 -19.47
N THR A 343 14.64 -9.65 -18.40
CA THR A 343 15.81 -10.54 -18.50
C THR A 343 15.39 -12.00 -18.71
N ASP A 344 16.29 -12.84 -19.21
CA ASP A 344 16.02 -14.28 -19.32
C ASP A 344 15.73 -14.90 -17.95
N ILE A 345 16.47 -14.46 -16.92
CA ILE A 345 16.27 -14.89 -15.53
C ILE A 345 14.88 -14.53 -15.01
N PHE A 346 14.35 -13.35 -15.38
CA PHE A 346 12.99 -12.96 -15.02
C PHE A 346 11.97 -14.00 -15.49
N TRP A 347 12.06 -14.44 -16.75
CA TRP A 347 11.14 -15.43 -17.31
C TRP A 347 11.36 -16.83 -16.75
N GLU A 348 12.60 -17.20 -16.44
CA GLU A 348 12.95 -18.51 -15.88
C GLU A 348 12.48 -18.67 -14.42
N LYS A 349 12.66 -17.63 -13.59
CA LYS A 349 12.52 -17.74 -12.14
C LYS A 349 11.28 -17.09 -11.54
N SER A 350 10.56 -16.24 -12.27
CA SER A 350 9.32 -15.63 -11.76
C SER A 350 8.20 -16.66 -11.56
N ILE A 351 7.34 -16.41 -10.58
CA ILE A 351 6.12 -17.18 -10.33
C ILE A 351 4.95 -16.33 -10.76
N ILE A 352 4.50 -16.53 -12.00
CA ILE A 352 3.39 -15.78 -12.60
C ILE A 352 2.04 -16.51 -12.50
N GLU A 353 2.04 -17.73 -11.95
CA GLU A 353 0.86 -18.56 -11.72
C GLU A 353 0.95 -19.23 -10.35
N LYS A 354 -0.19 -19.47 -9.70
CA LYS A 354 -0.23 -20.18 -8.41
C LYS A 354 0.25 -21.63 -8.59
N PRO A 355 1.34 -22.06 -7.93
CA PRO A 355 1.77 -23.45 -7.93
C PRO A 355 0.72 -24.37 -7.28
N LYS A 356 0.67 -25.64 -7.71
CA LYS A 356 -0.29 -26.64 -7.19
C LYS A 356 0.31 -27.54 -6.10
N ASP A 357 1.63 -27.51 -5.95
CA ASP A 357 2.44 -28.41 -5.14
C ASP A 357 2.83 -27.83 -3.77
N ARG A 358 2.59 -26.54 -3.53
CA ARG A 358 3.02 -25.84 -2.31
C ARG A 358 2.20 -24.60 -2.01
N ASP A 359 2.24 -24.18 -0.75
CA ASP A 359 1.66 -22.92 -0.30
C ASP A 359 2.64 -21.76 -0.50
N ILE A 360 2.12 -20.63 -0.97
CA ILE A 360 2.88 -19.41 -1.26
C ILE A 360 2.13 -18.17 -0.79
N VAL A 361 2.86 -17.06 -0.61
CA VAL A 361 2.23 -15.74 -0.47
C VAL A 361 1.75 -15.27 -1.84
N CYS A 362 0.44 -15.32 -2.08
CA CYS A 362 -0.15 -14.99 -3.39
C CYS A 362 -0.19 -13.50 -3.74
N HIS A 363 -0.08 -12.63 -2.74
CA HIS A 363 -0.05 -11.19 -2.96
C HIS A 363 1.06 -10.83 -3.96
N ALA A 364 0.69 -10.03 -4.97
CA ALA A 364 1.59 -9.59 -6.03
C ALA A 364 2.78 -8.83 -5.44
N SER A 365 3.97 -9.10 -5.97
CA SER A 365 5.21 -8.45 -5.54
C SER A 365 6.29 -8.58 -6.61
N ALA A 366 7.12 -7.54 -6.74
CA ALA A 366 8.31 -7.49 -7.58
C ALA A 366 9.58 -7.44 -6.73
N TRP A 367 10.61 -8.15 -7.16
CA TRP A 367 11.82 -8.42 -6.39
C TRP A 367 13.09 -8.03 -7.15
N ASP A 368 13.94 -7.23 -6.50
CA ASP A 368 15.33 -6.98 -6.89
C ASP A 368 16.24 -7.88 -6.05
N PHE A 369 17.06 -8.71 -6.71
CA PHE A 369 18.04 -9.58 -6.03
C PHE A 369 19.43 -8.95 -5.94
N TYR A 370 19.54 -7.65 -6.20
CA TYR A 370 20.76 -6.84 -6.12
C TYR A 370 21.93 -7.38 -6.94
N SER A 371 21.60 -8.14 -7.99
CA SER A 371 22.54 -8.62 -9.01
C SER A 371 22.42 -7.77 -10.28
N ASP A 372 23.15 -8.13 -11.34
CA ASP A 372 23.12 -7.36 -12.59
C ASP A 372 21.89 -7.65 -13.46
N ASP A 373 21.22 -8.79 -13.27
CA ASP A 373 20.17 -9.32 -14.15
C ASP A 373 19.05 -10.16 -13.49
N ASP A 374 19.14 -10.49 -12.20
CA ASP A 374 18.11 -11.26 -11.48
C ASP A 374 17.03 -10.34 -10.87
N PHE A 375 15.90 -10.24 -11.56
CA PHE A 375 14.68 -9.55 -11.14
C PHE A 375 13.51 -10.50 -11.32
N ARG A 376 12.56 -10.55 -10.39
CA ARG A 376 11.46 -11.53 -10.44
C ARG A 376 10.13 -10.94 -9.99
N ILE A 377 9.04 -11.51 -10.49
CA ILE A 377 7.68 -11.26 -9.97
C ILE A 377 7.13 -12.53 -9.34
N LYS A 378 6.40 -12.37 -8.23
CA LYS A 378 5.56 -13.40 -7.62
C LYS A 378 4.12 -12.89 -7.59
N MET A 379 3.24 -13.53 -8.36
CA MET A 379 1.83 -13.18 -8.47
C MET A 379 0.99 -14.41 -8.83
N CYS A 380 -0.11 -14.64 -8.10
CA CYS A 380 -1.10 -15.66 -8.41
C CYS A 380 -2.10 -15.17 -9.49
N THR A 381 -1.59 -14.94 -10.71
CA THR A 381 -2.32 -14.24 -11.78
C THR A 381 -3.58 -14.98 -12.24
N ARG A 382 -4.67 -14.23 -12.37
CA ARG A 382 -5.97 -14.63 -12.93
C ARG A 382 -6.18 -13.93 -14.28
N ILE A 383 -7.06 -14.50 -15.11
CA ILE A 383 -7.42 -13.89 -16.39
C ILE A 383 -8.54 -12.88 -16.17
N SER A 384 -8.16 -11.64 -15.83
CA SER A 384 -9.07 -10.50 -15.65
C SER A 384 -8.40 -9.19 -16.07
N LEU A 385 -9.20 -8.14 -16.30
CA LEU A 385 -8.67 -6.79 -16.51
C LEU A 385 -7.94 -6.27 -15.26
N GLU A 386 -8.45 -6.58 -14.05
CA GLU A 386 -7.80 -6.23 -12.78
C GLU A 386 -6.36 -6.77 -12.75
N ASP A 387 -6.18 -8.07 -12.96
CA ASP A 387 -4.86 -8.70 -12.95
C ASP A 387 -4.01 -8.24 -14.13
N LEU A 388 -4.60 -7.89 -15.29
CA LEU A 388 -3.86 -7.28 -16.40
C LEU A 388 -3.23 -5.93 -16.00
N LYS A 389 -3.97 -5.08 -15.27
CA LYS A 389 -3.44 -3.83 -14.73
C LYS A 389 -2.35 -4.11 -13.69
N THR A 390 -2.56 -5.07 -12.80
CA THR A 390 -1.56 -5.49 -11.80
C THR A 390 -0.28 -6.00 -12.46
N VAL A 391 -0.36 -6.75 -13.57
CA VAL A 391 0.83 -7.17 -14.32
C VAL A 391 1.62 -5.97 -14.84
N HIS A 392 0.95 -4.91 -15.33
CA HIS A 392 1.64 -3.68 -15.74
C HIS A 392 2.23 -2.93 -14.54
N HIS A 393 1.53 -2.91 -13.40
CA HIS A 393 2.00 -2.35 -12.15
C HIS A 393 3.32 -3.00 -11.71
N GLU A 394 3.32 -4.33 -11.54
CA GLU A 394 4.48 -5.09 -11.05
C GLU A 394 5.65 -5.03 -12.03
N MET A 395 5.40 -5.08 -13.35
CA MET A 395 6.46 -4.92 -14.34
C MET A 395 7.05 -3.50 -14.34
N GLY A 396 6.31 -2.50 -13.86
CA GLY A 396 6.82 -1.16 -13.64
C GLY A 396 7.87 -1.09 -12.52
N HIS A 397 7.71 -1.89 -11.47
CA HIS A 397 8.76 -2.06 -10.46
C HIS A 397 10.01 -2.72 -11.06
N ILE A 398 9.86 -3.77 -11.86
CA ILE A 398 10.99 -4.44 -12.53
C ILE A 398 11.74 -3.46 -13.45
N GLN A 399 11.03 -2.61 -14.19
CA GLN A 399 11.65 -1.56 -14.98
C GLN A 399 12.44 -0.59 -14.11
N TYR A 400 11.88 -0.13 -12.99
CA TYR A 400 12.61 0.76 -12.10
C TYR A 400 13.90 0.08 -11.60
N PHE A 401 13.82 -1.19 -11.19
CA PHE A 401 14.97 -1.99 -10.78
C PHE A 401 16.07 -2.01 -11.85
N GLN A 402 15.68 -2.32 -13.10
CA GLN A 402 16.61 -2.37 -14.22
C GLN A 402 17.24 -1.01 -14.53
N GLN A 403 16.50 0.09 -14.40
CA GLN A 403 17.00 1.43 -14.74
C GLN A 403 18.04 1.93 -13.73
N TYR A 404 17.81 1.74 -12.42
CA TYR A 404 18.76 2.20 -11.40
C TYR A 404 19.84 1.18 -11.03
N LYS A 405 19.88 0.00 -11.66
CA LYS A 405 20.81 -1.08 -11.26
C LYS A 405 22.28 -0.68 -11.26
N ASN A 406 22.66 0.33 -12.03
CA ASN A 406 24.05 0.83 -12.06
C ASN A 406 24.35 1.85 -10.96
N GLN A 407 23.38 2.21 -10.12
CA GLN A 407 23.59 3.04 -8.94
C GLN A 407 24.29 2.24 -7.82
N PRO A 408 25.03 2.91 -6.93
CA PRO A 408 25.46 2.33 -5.65
C PRO A 408 24.27 1.69 -4.93
N TYR A 409 24.50 0.58 -4.21
CA TYR A 409 23.46 -0.16 -3.49
C TYR A 409 22.49 0.75 -2.74
N VAL A 410 23.02 1.70 -1.97
CA VAL A 410 22.24 2.60 -1.12
C VAL A 410 21.29 3.54 -1.91
N PHE A 411 21.50 3.66 -3.22
CA PHE A 411 20.66 4.44 -4.14
C PHE A 411 19.74 3.60 -5.02
N ARG A 412 19.81 2.26 -4.97
CA ARG A 412 18.92 1.34 -5.70
C ARG A 412 17.54 1.24 -5.02
N ASN A 413 16.83 2.34 -5.04
CA ASN A 413 15.46 2.48 -4.57
C ASN A 413 14.82 3.67 -5.33
N GLY A 414 13.50 3.81 -5.29
CA GLY A 414 12.80 4.95 -5.84
C GLY A 414 13.20 6.26 -5.14
N ALA A 415 12.99 7.39 -5.83
CA ALA A 415 13.31 8.71 -5.28
C ALA A 415 12.66 8.95 -3.90
N ASN A 416 11.44 8.46 -3.73
CA ASN A 416 10.81 8.08 -2.46
C ASN A 416 9.88 6.86 -2.74
N SER A 417 9.29 6.29 -1.71
CA SER A 417 8.42 5.11 -1.81
C SER A 417 7.20 5.30 -2.72
N GLY A 418 6.65 6.52 -2.83
CA GLY A 418 5.54 6.81 -3.72
C GLY A 418 5.89 6.74 -5.21
N PHE A 419 7.15 7.03 -5.59
CA PHE A 419 7.59 6.89 -6.98
C PHE A 419 7.57 5.43 -7.41
N HIS A 420 7.98 4.51 -6.53
CA HIS A 420 8.01 3.09 -6.87
C HIS A 420 6.65 2.57 -7.31
N GLU A 421 5.63 2.94 -6.54
CA GLU A 421 4.22 2.58 -6.74
C GLU A 421 3.57 3.32 -7.92
N ALA A 422 4.11 4.48 -8.33
CA ALA A 422 3.50 5.31 -9.37
C ALA A 422 3.88 4.90 -10.79
N VAL A 423 5.05 4.29 -10.99
CA VAL A 423 5.61 4.03 -12.34
C VAL A 423 4.73 3.07 -13.13
N GLY A 424 4.47 1.89 -12.59
CA GLY A 424 3.63 0.90 -13.28
C GLY A 424 2.18 1.37 -13.41
N ASP A 425 1.66 2.04 -12.38
CA ASP A 425 0.32 2.64 -12.39
C ASP A 425 0.14 3.72 -13.46
N THR A 426 1.17 4.54 -13.70
CA THR A 426 1.15 5.60 -14.73
C THR A 426 0.92 4.99 -16.11
N LEU A 427 1.58 3.87 -16.41
CA LEU A 427 1.42 3.20 -17.70
C LEU A 427 0.11 2.43 -17.79
N ALA A 428 -0.35 1.85 -16.67
CA ALA A 428 -1.66 1.23 -16.59
C ALA A 428 -2.80 2.21 -16.95
N LEU A 429 -2.62 3.53 -16.76
CA LEU A 429 -3.58 4.54 -17.24
C LEU A 429 -3.72 4.50 -18.77
N SER A 430 -2.61 4.46 -19.52
CA SER A 430 -2.66 4.35 -20.99
C SER A 430 -3.18 2.99 -21.46
N VAL A 431 -2.78 1.91 -20.80
CA VAL A 431 -3.26 0.54 -21.10
C VAL A 431 -4.78 0.42 -20.95
N SER A 432 -5.36 1.19 -20.03
CA SER A 432 -6.80 1.17 -19.74
C SER A 432 -7.63 2.01 -20.71
N THR A 433 -7.01 2.73 -21.64
CA THR A 433 -7.73 3.55 -22.62
C THR A 433 -8.41 2.68 -23.68
N ALA A 434 -9.56 3.12 -24.17
CA ALA A 434 -10.23 2.45 -25.28
C ALA A 434 -9.34 2.41 -26.53
N GLU A 435 -8.59 3.48 -26.81
CA GLU A 435 -7.65 3.56 -27.92
C GLU A 435 -6.63 2.42 -27.85
N HIS A 436 -6.00 2.23 -26.69
CA HIS A 436 -5.03 1.15 -26.50
C HIS A 436 -5.67 -0.23 -26.60
N LEU A 437 -6.79 -0.46 -25.90
CA LEU A 437 -7.49 -1.74 -25.90
C LEU A 437 -7.98 -2.15 -27.30
N MET A 438 -8.32 -1.18 -28.16
CA MET A 438 -8.61 -1.42 -29.58
C MET A 438 -7.34 -1.81 -30.37
N LYS A 439 -6.21 -1.11 -30.17
CA LYS A 439 -4.93 -1.43 -30.84
C LYS A 439 -4.47 -2.86 -30.56
N ILE A 440 -4.65 -3.33 -29.33
CA ILE A 440 -4.27 -4.69 -28.92
C ILE A 440 -5.37 -5.74 -29.15
N GLY A 441 -6.49 -5.34 -29.77
CA GLY A 441 -7.59 -6.23 -30.18
C GLY A 441 -8.45 -6.76 -29.04
N LEU A 442 -8.45 -6.13 -27.86
CA LEU A 442 -9.33 -6.50 -26.73
C LEU A 442 -10.69 -5.79 -26.76
N VAL A 443 -10.78 -4.68 -27.49
CA VAL A 443 -12.05 -3.98 -27.80
C VAL A 443 -12.25 -3.98 -29.31
N ASP A 444 -13.46 -4.30 -29.75
CA ASP A 444 -13.84 -4.24 -31.16
C ASP A 444 -14.08 -2.77 -31.59
N PRO A 445 -13.30 -2.23 -32.54
CA PRO A 445 -13.48 -0.86 -33.02
C PRO A 445 -14.84 -0.59 -33.68
N GLU A 446 -15.50 -1.62 -34.22
CA GLU A 446 -16.83 -1.45 -34.82
C GLU A 446 -17.94 -1.38 -33.76
N ALA A 447 -17.71 -1.98 -32.58
CA ALA A 447 -18.64 -1.98 -31.47
C ALA A 447 -18.47 -0.76 -30.54
N TYR A 448 -17.29 -0.12 -30.56
CA TYR A 448 -16.99 1.02 -29.70
C TYR A 448 -17.34 2.34 -30.39
N VAL A 449 -18.25 3.10 -29.77
CA VAL A 449 -18.56 4.48 -30.17
C VAL A 449 -18.02 5.41 -29.11
N GLU A 450 -17.00 6.18 -29.50
CA GLU A 450 -16.44 7.25 -28.67
C GLU A 450 -17.44 8.41 -28.62
N ASP A 451 -18.08 8.56 -27.46
CA ASP A 451 -18.98 9.66 -27.16
C ASP A 451 -18.99 9.95 -25.66
N ARG A 452 -19.62 11.08 -25.29
CA ARG A 452 -19.69 11.53 -23.89
C ARG A 452 -20.19 10.44 -22.93
N GLN A 453 -21.12 9.59 -23.32
CA GLN A 453 -21.66 8.57 -22.40
C GLN A 453 -20.63 7.45 -22.15
N THR A 454 -19.91 7.05 -23.20
CA THR A 454 -18.82 6.07 -23.10
C THR A 454 -17.64 6.63 -22.29
N ASP A 455 -17.30 7.91 -22.48
CA ASP A 455 -16.28 8.59 -21.68
C ASP A 455 -16.66 8.63 -20.20
N ILE A 456 -17.90 9.01 -19.89
CA ILE A 456 -18.38 9.04 -18.50
C ILE A 456 -18.34 7.66 -17.85
N ASN A 457 -18.75 6.60 -18.55
CA ASN A 457 -18.63 5.24 -18.04
C ASN A 457 -17.16 4.87 -17.73
N SER A 458 -16.25 5.18 -18.65
CA SER A 458 -14.82 4.87 -18.52
C SER A 458 -14.16 5.65 -17.38
N LEU A 459 -14.40 6.96 -17.31
CA LEU A 459 -13.96 7.81 -16.21
C LEU A 459 -14.55 7.36 -14.88
N TYR A 460 -15.82 6.97 -14.85
CA TYR A 460 -16.48 6.49 -13.64
C TYR A 460 -15.81 5.21 -13.11
N LEU A 461 -15.52 4.23 -13.97
CA LEU A 461 -14.76 3.04 -13.59
C LEU A 461 -13.38 3.41 -13.01
N MET A 462 -12.65 4.30 -13.69
CA MET A 462 -11.35 4.78 -13.20
C MET A 462 -11.47 5.54 -11.86
N ALA A 463 -12.55 6.26 -11.61
CA ALA A 463 -12.78 6.96 -10.35
C ALA A 463 -13.12 5.98 -9.22
N LEU A 464 -13.86 4.91 -9.51
CA LEU A 464 -14.11 3.81 -8.55
C LEU A 464 -12.82 3.10 -8.15
N GLU A 465 -11.80 3.06 -9.00
CA GLU A 465 -10.47 2.49 -8.67
C GLU A 465 -9.56 3.51 -7.97
N LYS A 466 -9.41 4.71 -8.54
CA LYS A 466 -8.37 5.67 -8.16
C LYS A 466 -8.85 6.70 -7.14
N VAL A 467 -10.00 7.33 -7.37
CA VAL A 467 -10.51 8.40 -6.51
C VAL A 467 -11.04 7.84 -5.19
N SER A 468 -11.71 6.68 -5.23
CA SER A 468 -12.26 6.05 -4.03
C SER A 468 -11.19 5.58 -3.02
N PHE A 469 -10.00 5.27 -3.54
CA PHE A 469 -8.87 4.74 -2.79
C PHE A 469 -8.10 5.79 -1.99
N LEU A 470 -7.98 7.01 -2.52
CA LEU A 470 -7.19 8.07 -1.88
C LEU A 470 -7.60 8.34 -0.41
N PRO A 471 -8.89 8.49 -0.06
CA PRO A 471 -9.26 8.67 1.35
C PRO A 471 -8.93 7.46 2.23
N PHE A 472 -9.05 6.22 1.71
CA PHE A 472 -8.66 5.03 2.46
C PHE A 472 -7.17 5.03 2.77
N ALA A 473 -6.35 5.28 1.75
CA ALA A 473 -4.90 5.27 1.89
C ALA A 473 -4.41 6.34 2.89
N TYR A 474 -5.02 7.52 2.85
CA TYR A 474 -4.75 8.59 3.81
C TYR A 474 -5.16 8.22 5.24
N VAL A 475 -6.38 7.71 5.42
CA VAL A 475 -6.92 7.34 6.76
C VAL A 475 -6.07 6.28 7.44
N LEU A 476 -5.60 5.26 6.70
CA LEU A 476 -4.89 4.14 7.29
C LEU A 476 -3.56 4.58 7.94
N ASP A 477 -2.79 5.44 7.26
CA ASP A 477 -1.53 5.94 7.81
C ASP A 477 -1.72 7.09 8.79
N LEU A 478 -2.73 7.95 8.61
CA LEU A 478 -3.09 8.92 9.63
C LEU A 478 -3.38 8.23 10.98
N TRP A 479 -4.15 7.14 10.95
CA TRP A 479 -4.42 6.32 12.13
C TRP A 479 -3.15 5.68 12.72
N ARG A 480 -2.28 5.09 11.89
CA ARG A 480 -1.01 4.50 12.38
C ARG A 480 -0.07 5.55 12.96
N TRP A 481 0.03 6.72 12.36
CA TRP A 481 0.86 7.82 12.87
C TRP A 481 0.42 8.27 14.26
N GLU A 482 -0.89 8.35 14.49
CA GLU A 482 -1.44 8.68 15.82
C GLU A 482 -1.12 7.61 16.86
N ILE A 483 -1.13 6.33 16.48
CA ILE A 483 -0.71 5.22 17.35
C ILE A 483 0.77 5.30 17.68
N PHE A 484 1.64 5.46 16.68
CA PHE A 484 3.09 5.53 16.90
C PHE A 484 3.48 6.70 17.81
N ARG A 485 2.74 7.82 17.74
CA ARG A 485 2.94 8.99 18.62
C ARG A 485 2.36 8.82 20.02
N GLY A 486 1.59 7.76 20.26
CA GLY A 486 0.87 7.55 21.51
C GLY A 486 -0.36 8.44 21.70
N ASN A 487 -0.85 9.08 20.64
CA ASN A 487 -2.09 9.86 20.67
C ASN A 487 -3.33 8.95 20.77
N VAL A 488 -3.20 7.69 20.36
CA VAL A 488 -4.23 6.66 20.41
C VAL A 488 -3.65 5.44 21.13
N THR A 489 -4.33 4.97 22.15
CA THR A 489 -3.91 3.82 22.97
C THR A 489 -4.60 2.53 22.51
N PRO A 490 -4.10 1.33 22.90
CA PRO A 490 -4.72 0.05 22.52
C PRO A 490 -6.21 -0.09 22.85
N SER A 491 -6.68 0.64 23.86
CA SER A 491 -8.08 0.72 24.28
C SER A 491 -8.99 1.55 23.36
N ASP A 492 -8.43 2.24 22.36
CA ASP A 492 -9.17 3.10 21.41
C ASP A 492 -8.74 2.85 19.95
N TYR A 493 -7.94 1.80 19.69
CA TYR A 493 -7.43 1.50 18.35
C TYR A 493 -8.57 1.37 17.34
N ASN A 494 -9.61 0.61 17.67
CA ASN A 494 -10.65 0.27 16.70
C ASN A 494 -11.65 1.42 16.51
N CYS A 495 -12.03 2.09 17.60
CA CYS A 495 -12.91 3.24 17.59
C CYS A 495 -12.29 4.42 16.84
N ARG A 496 -11.01 4.71 17.07
CA ARG A 496 -10.33 5.76 16.33
C ARG A 496 -10.26 5.43 14.83
N TYR A 497 -9.96 4.19 14.48
CA TYR A 497 -9.94 3.75 13.08
C TYR A 497 -11.27 4.00 12.38
N TRP A 498 -12.38 3.56 12.98
CA TRP A 498 -13.71 3.75 12.40
C TRP A 498 -14.17 5.21 12.41
N LYS A 499 -13.79 5.99 13.42
CA LYS A 499 -14.05 7.43 13.43
C LYS A 499 -13.38 8.13 12.25
N LEU A 500 -12.11 7.83 11.97
CA LEU A 500 -11.40 8.40 10.82
C LEU A 500 -12.01 7.93 9.49
N ARG A 501 -12.35 6.64 9.38
CA ARG A 501 -13.05 6.09 8.20
C ARG A 501 -14.39 6.77 7.96
N GLN A 502 -15.17 7.03 9.00
CA GLN A 502 -16.44 7.73 8.87
C GLN A 502 -16.21 9.21 8.52
N ASP A 503 -15.37 9.94 9.27
CA ASP A 503 -15.18 11.38 9.10
C ASP A 503 -14.54 11.75 7.76
N LEU A 504 -13.57 10.96 7.28
CA LEU A 504 -12.76 11.30 6.11
C LEU A 504 -13.12 10.50 4.85
N GLN A 505 -13.73 9.32 4.99
CA GLN A 505 -14.13 8.48 3.87
C GLN A 505 -15.65 8.27 3.79
N GLY A 506 -16.42 8.51 4.85
CA GLY A 506 -17.86 8.29 4.81
C GLY A 506 -18.22 6.81 4.69
N ILE A 507 -17.44 5.94 5.33
CA ILE A 507 -17.66 4.48 5.41
C ILE A 507 -17.94 4.08 6.85
N ALA A 508 -18.90 3.18 7.04
CA ALA A 508 -19.24 2.61 8.34
C ALA A 508 -19.14 1.07 8.33
N PRO A 509 -18.85 0.44 9.48
CA PRO A 509 -18.93 -1.01 9.59
C PRO A 509 -20.40 -1.47 9.47
N PRO A 510 -20.66 -2.68 8.93
CA PRO A 510 -22.02 -3.21 8.79
C PRO A 510 -22.66 -3.77 10.08
N VAL A 511 -21.88 -3.78 11.15
CA VAL A 511 -22.26 -4.18 12.51
C VAL A 511 -21.52 -3.30 13.50
N ASP A 512 -22.08 -3.13 14.69
CA ASP A 512 -21.37 -2.48 15.79
C ASP A 512 -20.07 -3.22 16.12
N ARG A 513 -19.01 -2.45 16.39
CA ARG A 513 -17.65 -2.95 16.62
C ARG A 513 -17.18 -2.54 18.00
N VAL A 514 -16.69 -3.45 18.81
CA VAL A 514 -16.23 -3.16 20.18
C VAL A 514 -14.71 -3.13 20.24
N GLU A 515 -14.12 -2.62 21.32
CA GLU A 515 -12.65 -2.52 21.42
C GLU A 515 -11.93 -3.86 21.55
N LYS A 516 -12.64 -4.98 21.77
CA LYS A 516 -12.01 -6.31 21.57
C LYS A 516 -11.71 -6.60 20.09
N ASP A 517 -12.39 -5.92 19.16
CA ASP A 517 -12.11 -5.96 17.73
C ASP A 517 -10.87 -5.11 17.39
N PHE A 518 -10.24 -5.44 16.27
CA PHE A 518 -9.10 -4.70 15.72
C PHE A 518 -9.12 -4.79 14.20
N ASP A 519 -10.03 -4.03 13.59
CA ASP A 519 -10.43 -4.21 12.20
C ASP A 519 -9.34 -3.80 11.21
N ALA A 520 -8.49 -2.83 11.57
CA ALA A 520 -7.32 -2.45 10.80
C ALA A 520 -6.31 -3.60 10.68
N GLY A 521 -6.19 -4.47 11.69
CA GLY A 521 -5.32 -5.66 11.65
C GLY A 521 -5.74 -6.71 10.62
N ALA A 522 -6.98 -6.62 10.10
CA ALA A 522 -7.44 -7.49 9.01
C ALA A 522 -7.01 -7.00 7.61
N LYS A 523 -6.13 -5.98 7.53
CA LYS A 523 -5.50 -5.48 6.30
C LYS A 523 -4.02 -5.86 6.27
N TYR A 524 -3.58 -6.49 5.18
CA TYR A 524 -2.21 -7.00 5.02
C TYR A 524 -1.11 -5.99 5.41
N HIS A 525 -1.13 -4.78 4.85
CA HIS A 525 -0.09 -3.77 5.10
C HIS A 525 0.04 -3.32 6.56
N VAL A 526 -1.02 -3.47 7.37
CA VAL A 526 -0.97 -3.18 8.81
C VAL A 526 -0.20 -4.25 9.56
N ILE A 527 -0.39 -5.52 9.19
CA ILE A 527 0.28 -6.67 9.84
C ILE A 527 1.66 -6.99 9.26
N ALA A 528 1.99 -6.44 8.10
CA ALA A 528 3.24 -6.71 7.39
C ALA A 528 4.28 -5.57 7.53
N ASP A 529 4.07 -4.60 8.42
CA ASP A 529 4.98 -3.46 8.61
C ASP A 529 5.24 -2.64 7.32
N VAL A 530 4.21 -2.49 6.47
CA VAL A 530 4.35 -1.77 5.19
C VAL A 530 3.70 -0.37 5.29
N PRO A 531 4.47 0.74 5.23
CA PRO A 531 3.93 2.09 5.13
C PRO A 531 2.94 2.23 3.97
N TYR A 532 1.79 2.85 4.19
CA TYR A 532 0.69 2.86 3.20
C TYR A 532 0.56 4.20 2.46
N ILE A 533 1.13 5.27 3.04
CA ILE A 533 1.09 6.62 2.44
C ILE A 533 1.77 6.67 1.07
N ARG A 534 2.68 5.72 0.78
CA ARG A 534 3.26 5.51 -0.55
C ARG A 534 2.20 5.39 -1.66
N TYR A 535 1.07 4.74 -1.38
CA TYR A 535 0.00 4.56 -2.36
C TYR A 535 -0.82 5.84 -2.56
N PHE A 536 -1.01 6.63 -1.48
CA PHE A 536 -1.64 7.95 -1.61
C PHE A 536 -0.79 8.86 -2.50
N VAL A 537 0.52 8.93 -2.22
CA VAL A 537 1.48 9.72 -3.01
C VAL A 537 1.49 9.23 -4.45
N SER A 538 1.55 7.92 -4.68
CA SER A 538 1.49 7.32 -6.01
C SER A 538 0.25 7.76 -6.79
N PHE A 539 -0.93 7.72 -6.17
CA PHE A 539 -2.18 8.06 -6.82
C PHE A 539 -2.30 9.55 -7.16
N ILE A 540 -1.48 10.41 -6.55
CA ILE A 540 -1.34 11.81 -6.96
C ILE A 540 -0.32 11.94 -8.09
N ILE A 541 0.92 11.48 -7.86
CA ILE A 541 2.02 11.74 -8.79
C ILE A 541 1.91 10.94 -10.09
N GLN A 542 1.21 9.81 -10.12
CA GLN A 542 0.98 9.06 -11.37
C GLN A 542 0.25 9.89 -12.43
N PHE A 543 -0.63 10.81 -12.02
CA PHE A 543 -1.28 11.72 -12.97
C PHE A 543 -0.38 12.89 -13.39
N GLN A 544 0.56 13.32 -12.53
CA GLN A 544 1.61 14.27 -12.93
C GLN A 544 2.54 13.64 -13.97
N PHE A 545 2.94 12.38 -13.74
CA PHE A 545 3.75 11.60 -14.66
C PHE A 545 3.02 11.36 -15.97
N HIS A 546 1.76 10.89 -15.91
CA HIS A 546 0.93 10.66 -17.08
C HIS A 546 0.80 11.93 -17.93
N LYS A 547 0.42 13.06 -17.33
CA LYS A 547 0.34 14.34 -18.04
C LYS A 547 1.65 14.73 -18.72
N ALA A 548 2.78 14.60 -18.01
CA ALA A 548 4.08 14.89 -18.59
C ALA A 548 4.42 13.98 -19.78
N MET A 549 4.16 12.68 -19.67
CA MET A 549 4.36 11.73 -20.77
C MET A 549 3.45 12.00 -21.96
N CYS A 550 2.18 12.35 -21.72
CA CYS A 550 1.22 12.69 -22.77
C CYS A 550 1.64 13.93 -23.56
N ILE A 551 2.19 14.94 -22.89
CA ILE A 551 2.79 16.11 -23.55
C ILE A 551 3.95 15.67 -24.45
N LYS A 552 4.86 14.83 -23.94
CA LYS A 552 6.01 14.33 -24.72
C LYS A 552 5.60 13.44 -25.90
N ALA A 553 4.53 12.67 -25.74
CA ALA A 553 3.95 11.86 -26.82
C ALA A 553 3.13 12.69 -27.84
N GLY A 554 2.93 13.98 -27.61
CA GLY A 554 2.04 14.81 -28.44
C GLY A 554 0.57 14.40 -28.35
N GLN A 555 0.20 13.67 -27.29
CA GLN A 555 -1.15 13.18 -27.02
C GLN A 555 -1.93 14.08 -26.05
N TYR A 556 -1.34 15.18 -25.61
CA TYR A 556 -2.01 16.20 -24.82
C TYR A 556 -1.37 17.56 -25.11
N ASP A 557 -2.20 18.58 -25.30
CA ASP A 557 -1.78 19.97 -25.51
C ASP A 557 -2.24 20.83 -24.33
N PRO A 558 -1.32 21.33 -23.47
CA PRO A 558 -1.65 22.20 -22.35
C PRO A 558 -2.37 23.49 -22.76
N GLU A 559 -2.14 23.99 -23.97
CA GLU A 559 -2.77 25.21 -24.49
C GLU A 559 -4.15 24.94 -25.08
N ASN A 560 -4.49 23.66 -25.34
CA ASN A 560 -5.80 23.24 -25.83
C ASN A 560 -6.26 21.89 -25.22
N PRO A 561 -6.54 21.83 -23.91
CA PRO A 561 -6.85 20.57 -23.21
C PRO A 561 -8.10 19.85 -23.73
N GLY A 562 -9.01 20.57 -24.38
CA GLY A 562 -10.24 19.99 -24.93
C GLY A 562 -10.07 19.26 -26.27
N ALA A 563 -8.97 19.50 -27.00
CA ALA A 563 -8.72 18.84 -28.28
C ALA A 563 -8.18 17.42 -28.11
N LYS A 564 -7.39 17.19 -27.05
CA LYS A 564 -6.88 15.89 -26.64
C LYS A 564 -7.02 15.75 -25.13
N PRO A 565 -8.18 15.32 -24.64
CA PRO A 565 -8.42 15.18 -23.21
C PRO A 565 -7.42 14.20 -22.59
N LEU A 566 -6.94 14.50 -21.39
CA LEU A 566 -5.90 13.71 -20.74
C LEU A 566 -6.31 12.22 -20.54
N HIS A 567 -7.60 11.95 -20.33
CA HIS A 567 -8.12 10.59 -20.14
C HIS A 567 -8.21 9.76 -21.42
N HIS A 568 -7.92 10.35 -22.59
CA HIS A 568 -7.78 9.62 -23.85
C HIS A 568 -6.31 9.33 -24.20
N CYS A 569 -5.36 9.82 -23.41
CA CYS A 569 -3.95 9.70 -23.74
C CYS A 569 -3.43 8.26 -23.66
N ASP A 570 -2.96 7.75 -24.81
CA ASP A 570 -2.17 6.53 -24.92
C ASP A 570 -0.72 6.86 -25.31
N VAL A 571 0.23 6.59 -24.40
CA VAL A 571 1.67 6.83 -24.64
C VAL A 571 2.36 5.69 -25.37
N TYR A 572 1.66 4.59 -25.66
CA TYR A 572 2.20 3.42 -26.36
C TYR A 572 2.96 3.81 -27.64
N GLN A 573 4.14 3.21 -27.85
CA GLN A 573 5.07 3.50 -28.97
C GLN A 573 5.69 4.91 -28.98
N SER A 574 5.51 5.73 -27.93
CA SER A 574 6.20 7.02 -27.80
C SER A 574 7.56 6.86 -27.13
N THR A 575 8.61 6.80 -27.94
CA THR A 575 9.98 6.72 -27.43
C THR A 575 10.38 7.98 -26.66
N GLU A 576 9.85 9.14 -27.02
CA GLU A 576 10.07 10.41 -26.33
C GLU A 576 9.50 10.41 -24.91
N ALA A 577 8.31 9.85 -24.73
CA ALA A 577 7.70 9.70 -23.41
C ALA A 577 8.46 8.67 -22.56
N GLY A 578 8.88 7.55 -23.15
CA GLY A 578 9.67 6.56 -22.43
C GLY A 578 11.08 7.03 -22.08
N ASN A 579 11.73 7.82 -22.94
CA ASN A 579 13.07 8.37 -22.66
C ASN A 579 13.08 9.28 -21.42
N VAL A 580 12.08 10.15 -21.27
CA VAL A 580 11.97 11.01 -20.07
C VAL A 580 11.66 10.19 -18.82
N MET A 581 10.81 9.16 -18.92
CA MET A 581 10.57 8.24 -17.81
C MET A 581 11.86 7.51 -17.43
N GLY A 582 12.57 6.92 -18.39
CA GLY A 582 13.85 6.23 -18.15
C GLY A 582 14.93 7.15 -17.56
N GLU A 583 14.97 8.44 -17.93
CA GLU A 583 15.87 9.42 -17.29
C GLU A 583 15.57 9.58 -15.80
N MET A 584 14.30 9.79 -15.44
CA MET A 584 13.86 9.86 -14.04
C MET A 584 14.19 8.57 -13.27
N LEU A 585 13.87 7.40 -13.84
CA LEU A 585 14.08 6.11 -13.17
C LEU A 585 15.57 5.80 -12.91
N ARG A 586 16.47 6.17 -13.84
CA ARG A 586 17.92 5.95 -13.69
C ARG A 586 18.53 6.67 -12.50
N MET A 587 17.89 7.73 -12.01
CA MET A 587 18.38 8.48 -10.85
C MET A 587 18.24 7.69 -9.55
N GLY A 588 17.30 6.73 -9.47
CA GLY A 588 16.95 6.03 -8.23
C GLY A 588 16.77 7.03 -7.07
N SER A 589 17.36 6.72 -5.92
CA SER A 589 17.34 7.61 -4.76
C SER A 589 18.62 8.45 -4.61
N SER A 590 19.40 8.63 -5.68
CA SER A 590 20.68 9.37 -5.66
C SER A 590 20.52 10.89 -5.49
N LYS A 591 19.33 11.44 -5.80
CA LYS A 591 18.96 12.84 -5.63
C LYS A 591 17.77 12.98 -4.67
N GLN A 592 17.49 14.21 -4.26
CA GLN A 592 16.22 14.52 -3.59
C GLN A 592 15.08 14.31 -4.58
N TRP A 593 13.94 13.82 -4.10
CA TRP A 593 12.83 13.45 -4.99
C TRP A 593 12.28 14.64 -5.77
N GLN A 594 12.38 15.86 -5.23
CA GLN A 594 11.99 17.10 -5.92
C GLN A 594 12.79 17.34 -7.20
N ASP A 595 14.09 16.99 -7.20
CA ASP A 595 14.93 17.06 -8.40
C ASP A 595 14.51 15.99 -9.41
N THR A 596 14.17 14.80 -8.93
CA THR A 596 13.77 13.66 -9.77
C THR A 596 12.41 13.91 -10.46
N ILE A 597 11.40 14.43 -9.75
CA ILE A 597 10.11 14.77 -10.36
C ILE A 597 10.22 15.95 -11.33
N GLU A 598 11.14 16.89 -11.10
CA GLU A 598 11.35 18.04 -11.97
C GLU A 598 11.88 17.64 -13.34
N VAL A 599 12.77 16.64 -13.41
CA VAL A 599 13.25 16.08 -14.69
C VAL A 599 12.09 15.62 -15.57
N MET A 600 11.08 15.00 -14.96
CA MET A 600 9.94 14.47 -15.69
C MET A 600 8.87 15.52 -15.97
N THR A 601 8.52 16.32 -14.97
CA THR A 601 7.30 17.14 -14.96
C THR A 601 7.56 18.64 -15.09
N GLY A 602 8.80 19.10 -14.92
CA GLY A 602 9.16 20.51 -14.88
C GLY A 602 8.75 21.23 -13.58
N GLN A 603 8.24 20.51 -12.57
CA GLN A 603 7.84 21.05 -11.27
C GLN A 603 8.46 20.24 -10.14
N ARG A 604 8.59 20.86 -8.96
CA ARG A 604 9.27 20.29 -7.78
C ARG A 604 8.32 19.82 -6.67
N GLU A 605 7.01 19.94 -6.88
CA GLU A 605 5.97 19.71 -5.88
C GLU A 605 5.04 18.55 -6.29
N MET A 606 4.43 17.90 -5.30
CA MET A 606 3.29 17.01 -5.55
C MET A 606 2.04 17.85 -5.83
N ASP A 607 1.29 17.47 -6.86
CA ASP A 607 0.18 18.28 -7.39
C ASP A 607 -1.01 17.41 -7.79
N ALA A 608 -2.17 17.66 -7.19
CA ALA A 608 -3.40 16.94 -7.53
C ALA A 608 -4.12 17.50 -8.77
N ARG A 609 -3.70 18.65 -9.32
CA ARG A 609 -4.37 19.27 -10.47
C ARG A 609 -4.45 18.36 -11.71
N PRO A 610 -3.40 17.60 -12.10
CA PRO A 610 -3.51 16.66 -13.22
C PRO A 610 -4.54 15.54 -12.99
N LEU A 611 -4.69 15.05 -11.74
CA LEU A 611 -5.74 14.11 -11.39
C LEU A 611 -7.13 14.74 -11.53
N LEU A 612 -7.31 15.94 -10.97
CA LEU A 612 -8.59 16.65 -11.06
C LEU A 612 -8.96 16.97 -12.51
N GLU A 613 -7.98 17.33 -13.32
CA GLU A 613 -8.16 17.57 -14.75
C GLU A 613 -8.58 16.30 -15.50
N TYR A 614 -7.92 15.16 -15.23
CA TYR A 614 -8.28 13.86 -15.81
C TYR A 614 -9.76 13.55 -15.56
N PHE A 615 -10.24 13.78 -14.33
CA PHE A 615 -11.61 13.48 -13.91
C PHE A 615 -12.60 14.64 -14.07
N GLN A 616 -12.20 15.78 -14.65
CA GLN A 616 -13.07 16.96 -14.76
C GLN A 616 -14.40 16.67 -15.48
N PRO A 617 -14.43 15.92 -16.62
CA PRO A 617 -15.70 15.62 -17.29
C PRO A 617 -16.64 14.79 -16.42
N LEU A 618 -16.09 13.86 -15.64
CA LEU A 618 -16.86 13.06 -14.69
C LEU A 618 -17.37 13.90 -13.52
N TYR A 619 -16.53 14.79 -12.99
CA TYR A 619 -16.93 15.70 -11.91
C TYR A 619 -18.15 16.53 -12.32
N ASP A 620 -18.10 17.18 -13.49
CA ASP A 620 -19.17 18.02 -14.01
C ASP A 620 -20.47 17.20 -14.17
N TRP A 621 -20.34 15.99 -14.72
CA TRP A 621 -21.46 15.06 -14.87
C TRP A 621 -22.04 14.61 -13.52
N LEU A 622 -21.21 14.26 -12.54
CA LEU A 622 -21.66 13.83 -11.20
C LEU A 622 -22.41 14.96 -10.48
N VAL A 623 -21.94 16.20 -10.61
CA VAL A 623 -22.63 17.37 -10.04
C VAL A 623 -24.02 17.53 -10.65
N GLU A 624 -24.14 17.43 -11.97
CA GLU A 624 -25.42 17.51 -12.69
C GLU A 624 -26.35 16.35 -12.29
N GLU A 625 -25.81 15.13 -12.24
CA GLU A 625 -26.56 13.91 -11.99
C GLU A 625 -27.03 13.80 -10.55
N ASN A 626 -26.17 14.09 -9.56
CA ASN A 626 -26.55 14.10 -8.15
C ASN A 626 -27.63 15.16 -7.88
N LYS A 627 -27.56 16.31 -8.54
CA LYS A 627 -28.61 17.33 -8.48
C LYS A 627 -29.92 16.84 -9.10
N ARG A 628 -29.85 16.12 -10.23
CA ARG A 628 -31.02 15.58 -10.94
C ARG A 628 -31.73 14.48 -10.13
N THR A 629 -30.97 13.61 -9.46
CA THR A 629 -31.50 12.50 -8.67
C THR A 629 -31.87 12.90 -7.25
N GLY A 630 -31.42 14.07 -6.78
CA GLY A 630 -31.60 14.51 -5.39
C GLY A 630 -30.77 13.69 -4.42
N ALA A 631 -29.62 13.18 -4.87
CA ALA A 631 -28.64 12.51 -4.03
C ALA A 631 -27.98 13.53 -3.10
N ASP A 632 -27.97 13.24 -1.80
CA ASP A 632 -27.37 14.12 -0.81
C ASP A 632 -25.84 14.04 -0.95
N ILE A 633 -25.14 15.18 -0.91
CA ILE A 633 -23.67 15.21 -1.04
C ILE A 633 -23.03 15.21 0.35
N GLY A 634 -22.02 14.36 0.54
CA GLY A 634 -21.42 14.11 1.86
C GLY A 634 -22.26 13.16 2.69
N TRP A 635 -21.92 13.01 3.97
CA TRP A 635 -22.56 12.06 4.87
C TRP A 635 -22.74 12.67 6.27
N SER A 636 -23.82 12.29 6.94
CA SER A 636 -24.05 12.65 8.34
C SER A 636 -23.29 11.71 9.26
N ASN A 637 -22.72 12.27 10.33
CA ASN A 637 -22.10 11.49 11.40
C ASN A 637 -23.15 10.92 12.38
N THR A 638 -24.39 10.69 11.91
CA THR A 638 -25.54 10.26 12.73
C THR A 638 -25.53 8.78 13.07
N HIS A 639 -24.77 7.95 12.34
CA HIS A 639 -24.33 6.69 12.89
C HIS A 639 -23.32 7.00 13.99
N THR A 640 -23.82 7.17 15.23
CA THR A 640 -23.00 6.94 16.40
C THR A 640 -22.51 5.52 16.30
N ILE A 641 -21.19 5.33 16.24
CA ILE A 641 -20.58 4.06 16.56
C ILE A 641 -20.89 3.85 18.05
N ASN A 642 -22.08 3.30 18.35
CA ASN A 642 -22.65 3.21 19.70
C ASN A 642 -21.72 2.47 20.67
N SER A 643 -20.80 1.67 20.12
CA SER A 643 -19.79 0.90 20.81
C SER A 643 -18.57 1.71 21.29
N CYS A 644 -18.35 2.94 20.85
CA CYS A 644 -17.22 3.76 21.30
C CYS A 644 -17.44 4.50 22.63
N HIS A 645 -18.63 4.38 23.22
CA HIS A 645 -18.95 5.03 24.50
C HIS A 645 -19.05 4.08 25.70
N ASN A 646 -18.85 2.78 25.54
CA ASN A 646 -19.03 1.79 26.62
C ASN A 646 -17.77 0.99 26.99
N ALA A 647 -16.58 1.60 26.94
CA ALA A 647 -15.33 0.91 27.26
C ALA A 647 -15.11 0.55 28.76
N LEU A 648 -16.00 0.92 29.69
CA LEU A 648 -15.76 0.74 31.14
C LEU A 648 -16.97 0.37 32.02
N GLN A 649 -18.10 -0.07 31.47
CA GLN A 649 -19.17 -0.60 32.33
C GLN A 649 -19.13 -2.14 32.34
N PRO A 650 -19.08 -2.80 33.53
CA PRO A 650 -19.43 -4.21 33.59
C PRO A 650 -20.85 -4.37 33.05
N GLU A 651 -21.04 -5.35 32.17
CA GLU A 651 -22.32 -5.57 31.49
C GLU A 651 -23.48 -5.46 32.50
N PRO A 652 -24.40 -4.49 32.34
CA PRO A 652 -25.73 -4.72 32.88
C PRO A 652 -26.30 -5.87 32.04
N THR A 653 -26.82 -6.90 32.71
CA THR A 653 -27.66 -7.93 32.10
C THR A 653 -28.89 -7.25 31.49
N VAL A 654 -28.71 -6.68 30.30
CA VAL A 654 -29.74 -6.13 29.46
C VAL A 654 -29.81 -7.14 28.33
N GLU A 655 -30.92 -7.86 28.27
CA GLU A 655 -31.34 -8.51 27.03
C GLU A 655 -31.20 -7.47 25.92
N VAL A 656 -30.14 -7.59 25.14
CA VAL A 656 -30.05 -6.92 23.85
C VAL A 656 -31.19 -7.52 23.06
N LYS A 657 -32.33 -6.81 23.02
CA LYS A 657 -33.34 -7.09 22.01
C LYS A 657 -32.58 -7.11 20.69
N PRO A 658 -32.68 -8.18 19.90
CA PRO A 658 -32.11 -8.17 18.57
C PRO A 658 -32.63 -6.92 17.90
N THR A 659 -31.76 -6.03 17.47
CA THR A 659 -32.09 -5.19 16.33
C THR A 659 -32.62 -6.14 15.27
N ASP A 660 -33.68 -5.76 14.54
CA ASP A 660 -34.31 -6.51 13.44
C ASP A 660 -33.29 -6.79 12.30
N ASP A 661 -32.22 -7.53 12.62
CA ASP A 661 -31.18 -7.97 11.72
C ASP A 661 -31.75 -9.24 11.09
N ASP A 662 -32.45 -9.01 9.98
CA ASP A 662 -33.09 -10.00 9.09
C ASP A 662 -32.11 -11.10 8.63
N CYS A 663 -30.82 -10.89 8.83
CA CYS A 663 -29.79 -11.90 8.69
C CYS A 663 -29.76 -12.79 9.94
N HIS A 664 -30.69 -13.76 10.02
CA HIS A 664 -30.65 -14.79 11.05
C HIS A 664 -29.37 -15.65 10.86
N TYR A 665 -28.29 -15.27 11.54
CA TYR A 665 -27.12 -16.11 11.73
C TYR A 665 -26.57 -15.88 13.14
N HIS A 666 -26.33 -16.96 13.87
CA HIS A 666 -25.67 -16.87 15.17
C HIS A 666 -24.16 -17.05 14.98
N PHE A 667 -23.38 -15.97 15.10
CA PHE A 667 -22.00 -16.12 15.54
C PHE A 667 -22.06 -16.55 17.00
N LYS A 668 -22.13 -17.86 17.27
CA LYS A 668 -21.62 -18.34 18.56
C LYS A 668 -20.18 -17.85 18.64
N GLU A 669 -19.79 -17.23 19.76
CA GLU A 669 -18.47 -16.60 19.97
C GLU A 669 -17.26 -17.55 19.81
N GLU A 670 -17.48 -18.78 19.34
CA GLU A 670 -16.45 -19.76 18.98
C GLU A 670 -16.34 -19.85 17.46
N ILE A 671 -15.75 -18.83 16.80
CA ILE A 671 -14.97 -19.15 15.60
C ILE A 671 -13.80 -19.98 16.13
N LYS A 672 -13.91 -21.31 16.02
CA LYS A 672 -12.74 -22.19 16.15
C LYS A 672 -11.80 -21.82 15.01
N VAL A 673 -10.88 -20.89 15.29
CA VAL A 673 -9.73 -20.63 14.42
C VAL A 673 -8.87 -21.88 14.53
N THR A 674 -8.91 -22.73 13.51
CA THR A 674 -7.93 -23.80 13.37
C THR A 674 -6.63 -23.15 12.89
N VAL A 675 -5.92 -22.45 13.77
CA VAL A 675 -4.50 -22.23 13.57
C VAL A 675 -3.86 -23.61 13.69
N MET A 676 -3.10 -24.06 12.71
CA MET A 676 -2.33 -25.29 12.84
C MET A 676 -1.23 -25.09 13.89
N LYS A 677 -1.58 -25.10 15.18
CA LYS A 677 -0.65 -25.41 16.26
C LYS A 677 -0.48 -26.93 16.29
N LYS A 678 0.19 -27.46 15.28
CA LYS A 678 0.77 -28.80 15.38
C LYS A 678 2.18 -28.62 15.93
N GLU A 679 2.41 -29.24 17.08
CA GLU A 679 3.72 -29.62 17.67
C GLU A 679 4.16 -29.01 19.01
N GLU A 680 3.43 -28.09 19.66
CA GLU A 680 3.74 -27.77 21.08
C GLU A 680 3.03 -28.71 22.08
N GLU A 681 1.90 -29.32 21.70
CA GLU A 681 1.19 -30.29 22.55
C GLU A 681 1.75 -31.71 22.42
N GLU A 682 2.28 -32.10 21.25
CA GLU A 682 2.91 -33.42 21.06
C GLU A 682 4.27 -33.50 21.78
N GLU A 683 5.04 -32.40 21.87
CA GLU A 683 6.32 -32.39 22.59
C GLU A 683 6.12 -32.41 24.12
N LYS A 684 5.01 -31.87 24.65
CA LYS A 684 4.66 -31.99 26.07
C LYS A 684 4.16 -33.39 26.44
N GLU A 685 3.37 -34.04 25.58
CA GLU A 685 2.93 -35.41 25.84
C GLU A 685 4.07 -36.44 25.73
N GLU A 686 5.09 -36.20 24.90
CA GLU A 686 6.25 -37.09 24.80
C GLU A 686 7.25 -36.91 25.96
N VAL A 687 7.40 -35.69 26.48
CA VAL A 687 8.22 -35.43 27.68
C VAL A 687 7.56 -35.97 28.96
N GLU A 688 6.23 -35.87 29.11
CA GLU A 688 5.51 -36.48 30.24
C GLU A 688 5.41 -38.01 30.17
N ARG A 689 5.60 -38.61 28.98
CA ARG A 689 5.64 -40.07 28.82
C ARG A 689 7.05 -40.65 29.00
N THR A 690 8.07 -39.78 29.12
CA THR A 690 9.49 -40.15 29.28
C THR A 690 10.07 -39.74 30.65
N MET A 691 9.28 -39.11 31.53
CA MET A 691 9.52 -39.01 32.98
C MET A 691 8.70 -40.06 33.73
#